data_AF-A0A8J3PSC1-F1
#
_entry.id   AF-A0A8J3PSC1-F1
#
_cell.length_a   1.000
_cell.length_b   1.000
_cell.length_c   1.000
_cell.angle_alpha   90.00
_cell.angle_beta   90.00
_cell.angle_gamma   90.00
#
_symmetry.space_group_name_H-M   'P 1'
#
loop_
_entity.id
_entity.type
_entity.pdbx_description
1 polymer ?
#
loop_
_entity_poly.entity_id
_entity_poly.type
_entity_poly.pdbx_seq_one_letter_code
_entity_poly.pdbx_strand_id
1 'polypeptide(L)'
;MRFGILGQTEVWLEHGRPVPVGGPGLRALLGLLLLGAGRVVTGERLIDGLYGAEPPANATNALQAQVSRLRQQFGDLVVRHPAGYRLAVDPDDVDALRFERLAAEGRRALSSGDHHAAARLLREALGLWRGPALADVPDAPFAATEAARLEELRLDAAEDLADAALALGEHRDLLPELQQRVTAHPLRERSIGQLMRALYSGGRQAEALAAFEDTRRRLADELGADPSAELSAIHLAVLRSDPSLSPATAARRSMPAQLTTMVGRAEELRLIDALLDEARLVTLTGPGGTGKTRLAAEAAARRPGGVCFVELAPLGDGTDVPQTVLAALGLQETGLLAGSAPGRQAAPPDPLARLVAALSDRPPLLVLDNCEHVVEETARLADRLLAACPSLRVLATSREALGITGERLVPVPPLALPPSGGAGHALSYPAVELFVERARAVRPGFELDASITEDVLRVCRALDGLPLAIELAAARLRSMSATEIATRLGVAVGTGAETTPEPGDGSPADRFALLSRGSRTAQPRHRTLRAVVEWSWNLLDDTERALARRLTVFVGGATLNGAEQVCGVPGTDGVLASLVEKSLVEVVGDRYRMLDTIRAFCAERLVEAGEEERLHDAHSAYLLRFAETADVHLRRSEQLDWLRRLDDEHDNLHAAVRRAARSGDTARALRLLSASTGYWLLRGLRSEATGLARDLLARIGPQVPDGLDEEYALSALFVVWGDGHDAGLGPSMETALRMVDGLPTVPRQPYVYMVRAIVGGPPERGTVLEVPPGLLDADPWVSALVNFGSAFLQAFNGRLQEAEHQVVASVAAVRAVGDRWLLVTMLSALADLVTLRGDYGEVEAICNEALEFAEQLGAVLDVAEILSRRAGGRVRIGDDAGARADYERAAALARRAGAPEILAIAHLGLGEMARLHGDLGVARALFEKALAECTADSYAAEEARVRLFLALGWIAQMGNDAAEALAWHRRALATVVSDRDLSLAARVAEGLAGVALLHDDGERAALLLGVGTALRGSAPIGDPDAARVVARCRALLGDGVYDDVYERGTRLTAERMTAVTDAPEPALTVLARHLSAFGG
;
A
#
# COMPACT_ATOMS: atom_id res chain seq x y z
N MET A 1 -34.95 22.51 26.60
CA MET A 1 -34.18 23.69 27.11
C MET A 1 -32.72 23.30 27.05
N ARG A 2 -31.80 24.19 26.66
CA ARG A 2 -30.36 23.88 26.62
C ARG A 2 -29.63 24.52 27.79
N PHE A 3 -28.62 23.84 28.31
CA PHE A 3 -27.83 24.27 29.46
C PHE A 3 -26.35 24.27 29.11
N GLY A 4 -25.66 25.33 29.54
CA GLY A 4 -24.28 25.57 29.17
C GLY A 4 -23.40 25.79 30.38
N ILE A 5 -22.37 24.94 30.58
CA ILE A 5 -21.36 25.08 31.64
C ILE A 5 -19.91 24.98 31.11
N LEU A 6 -19.72 24.73 29.80
CA LEU A 6 -18.43 24.85 29.11
C LEU A 6 -18.12 26.32 28.77
N GLY A 7 -18.09 27.16 29.80
CA GLY A 7 -18.06 28.61 29.76
C GLY A 7 -18.75 29.19 30.99
N GLN A 8 -19.36 30.37 30.86
CA GLN A 8 -20.29 30.86 31.88
C GLN A 8 -21.56 30.00 31.93
N THR A 9 -22.13 29.85 33.13
CA THR A 9 -23.38 29.11 33.34
C THR A 9 -24.55 29.81 32.66
N GLU A 10 -25.02 29.26 31.54
CA GLU A 10 -26.08 29.81 30.71
C GLU A 10 -27.23 28.80 30.49
N VAL A 11 -28.45 29.31 30.31
CA VAL A 11 -29.63 28.49 30.03
C VAL A 11 -30.42 29.11 28.90
N TRP A 12 -30.80 28.32 27.90
CA TRP A 12 -31.58 28.77 26.75
C TRP A 12 -32.90 28.02 26.63
N LEU A 13 -33.97 28.75 26.28
CA LEU A 13 -35.23 28.15 25.84
C LEU A 13 -35.08 27.56 24.43
N GLU A 14 -36.05 26.76 23.96
CA GLU A 14 -36.03 26.11 22.64
C GLU A 14 -35.81 27.07 21.45
N HIS A 15 -36.09 28.37 21.63
CA HIS A 15 -35.93 29.40 20.60
C HIS A 15 -34.61 30.20 20.74
N GLY A 16 -33.65 29.71 21.55
CA GLY A 16 -32.34 30.34 21.75
C GLY A 16 -32.33 31.56 22.68
N ARG A 17 -33.45 31.88 23.35
CA ARG A 17 -33.54 33.02 24.27
C ARG A 17 -32.88 32.67 25.63
N PRO A 18 -31.91 33.48 26.12
CA PRO A 18 -31.25 33.21 27.40
C PRO A 18 -32.17 33.48 28.60
N VAL A 19 -32.01 32.67 29.66
CA VAL A 19 -32.73 32.77 30.92
C VAL A 19 -31.75 33.11 32.05
N PRO A 20 -31.97 34.18 32.83
CA PRO A 20 -31.01 34.63 33.84
C PRO A 20 -31.02 33.73 35.08
N VAL A 21 -29.98 32.94 35.32
CA VAL A 21 -29.88 31.89 36.37
C VAL A 21 -29.80 32.43 37.82
N GLY A 22 -29.66 33.75 38.00
CA GLY A 22 -29.53 34.39 39.31
C GLY A 22 -28.08 34.53 39.77
N GLY A 23 -27.88 34.71 41.08
CA GLY A 23 -26.56 34.99 41.68
C GLY A 23 -25.62 33.77 41.78
N PRO A 24 -24.34 33.97 42.15
CA PRO A 24 -23.29 32.95 42.10
C PRO A 24 -23.65 31.62 42.80
N GLY A 25 -24.29 31.68 43.98
CA GLY A 25 -24.71 30.48 44.70
C GLY A 25 -25.79 29.64 43.99
N LEU A 26 -26.69 30.28 43.21
CA LEU A 26 -27.67 29.54 42.40
C LEU A 26 -27.00 28.91 41.17
N ARG A 27 -26.06 29.62 40.54
CA ARG A 27 -25.29 29.12 39.40
C ARG A 27 -24.41 27.94 39.79
N ALA A 28 -23.79 28.00 40.98
CA ALA A 28 -23.00 26.90 41.54
C ALA A 28 -23.86 25.66 41.79
N LEU A 29 -25.05 25.81 42.40
CA LEU A 29 -25.98 24.71 42.61
C LEU A 29 -26.48 24.12 41.28
N LEU A 30 -26.81 24.97 40.30
CA LEU A 30 -27.24 24.51 38.98
C LEU A 30 -26.09 23.78 38.27
N GLY A 31 -24.87 24.31 38.27
CA GLY A 31 -23.69 23.68 37.66
C GLY A 31 -23.42 22.29 38.25
N LEU A 32 -23.49 22.15 39.57
CA LEU A 32 -23.29 20.85 40.24
C LEU A 32 -24.39 19.84 39.91
N LEU A 33 -25.64 20.30 39.74
CA LEU A 33 -26.75 19.45 39.29
C LEU A 33 -26.67 19.10 37.79
N LEU A 34 -26.13 20.00 36.95
CA LEU A 34 -25.94 19.77 35.52
C LEU A 34 -24.85 18.75 35.23
N LEU A 35 -23.76 18.75 36.00
CA LEU A 35 -22.73 17.72 35.96
C LEU A 35 -23.29 16.32 36.31
N GLY A 36 -24.38 16.27 37.07
CA GLY A 36 -25.12 15.06 37.41
C GLY A 36 -26.48 14.94 36.72
N ALA A 37 -26.70 15.61 35.60
CA ALA A 37 -28.03 15.68 34.96
C ALA A 37 -28.61 14.28 34.69
N GLY A 38 -29.91 14.12 34.94
CA GLY A 38 -30.59 12.83 34.84
C GLY A 38 -30.29 11.84 35.98
N ARG A 39 -29.36 12.13 36.90
CA ARG A 39 -29.03 11.30 38.07
C ARG A 39 -29.43 12.00 39.38
N VAL A 40 -29.58 11.23 40.45
CA VAL A 40 -29.81 11.76 41.80
C VAL A 40 -28.46 12.15 42.41
N VAL A 41 -28.28 13.44 42.70
CA VAL A 41 -27.13 13.95 43.45
C VAL A 41 -27.51 14.01 44.93
N THR A 42 -26.71 13.38 45.79
CA THR A 42 -27.02 13.29 47.23
C THR A 42 -26.96 14.66 47.91
N GLY A 43 -27.75 14.84 48.97
CA GLY A 43 -27.74 16.08 49.75
C GLY A 43 -26.35 16.41 50.32
N GLU A 44 -25.61 15.38 50.75
CA GLU A 44 -24.22 15.46 51.23
C GLU A 44 -23.29 15.99 50.13
N ARG A 45 -23.29 15.36 48.94
CA ARG A 45 -22.47 15.81 47.80
C ARG A 45 -22.78 17.24 47.36
N LEU A 46 -24.04 17.66 47.44
CA LEU A 46 -24.43 19.06 47.15
C LEU A 46 -23.90 20.03 48.21
N ILE A 47 -23.93 19.65 49.49
CA ILE A 47 -23.39 20.47 50.58
C ILE A 47 -21.87 20.57 50.45
N ASP A 48 -21.18 19.44 50.30
CA ASP A 48 -19.73 19.38 50.19
C ASP A 48 -19.24 20.15 48.96
N GLY A 49 -19.90 19.97 47.81
CA GLY A 49 -19.54 20.68 46.59
C GLY A 49 -19.74 22.19 46.67
N LEU A 50 -20.77 22.66 47.38
CA LEU A 50 -21.09 24.09 47.48
C LEU A 50 -20.34 24.82 48.60
N TYR A 51 -20.03 24.15 49.70
CA TYR A 51 -19.48 24.79 50.91
C TYR A 51 -18.14 24.20 51.38
N GLY A 52 -17.74 23.03 50.90
CA GLY A 52 -16.44 22.43 51.23
C GLY A 52 -16.33 22.01 52.70
N ALA A 53 -15.13 22.14 53.27
CA ALA A 53 -14.83 21.70 54.63
C ALA A 53 -15.46 22.56 55.75
N GLU A 54 -15.99 23.75 55.43
CA GLU A 54 -16.60 24.67 56.39
C GLU A 54 -18.06 25.00 56.05
N PRO A 55 -18.99 24.03 56.17
CA PRO A 55 -20.40 24.27 55.88
C PRO A 55 -21.05 25.20 56.93
N PRO A 56 -22.04 26.02 56.55
CA PRO A 56 -22.77 26.87 57.50
C PRO A 56 -23.52 26.02 58.53
N ALA A 57 -23.73 26.55 59.75
CA ALA A 57 -24.29 25.83 60.90
C ALA A 57 -25.64 25.11 60.65
N ASN A 58 -26.38 25.48 59.59
CA ASN A 58 -27.59 24.80 59.12
C ASN A 58 -27.54 24.53 57.60
N ALA A 59 -26.48 23.88 57.11
CA ALA A 59 -26.23 23.65 55.68
C ALA A 59 -27.38 22.96 54.93
N THR A 60 -28.10 22.04 55.58
CA THR A 60 -29.29 21.40 54.98
C THR A 60 -30.41 22.41 54.70
N ASN A 61 -30.67 23.36 55.61
CA ASN A 61 -31.67 24.40 55.41
C ASN A 61 -31.20 25.41 54.35
N ALA A 62 -29.91 25.73 54.32
CA ALA A 62 -29.33 26.60 53.30
C ALA A 62 -29.45 25.99 51.89
N LEU A 63 -29.17 24.69 51.75
CA LEU A 63 -29.38 23.94 50.50
C LEU A 63 -30.86 23.94 50.10
N GLN A 64 -31.78 23.66 51.04
CA GLN A 64 -33.23 23.69 50.75
C GLN A 64 -33.70 25.07 50.28
N ALA A 65 -33.17 26.16 50.84
CA ALA A 65 -33.48 27.53 50.42
C ALA A 65 -32.93 27.86 49.02
N GLN A 66 -31.75 27.35 48.65
CA GLN A 66 -31.22 27.48 47.28
C GLN A 66 -32.01 26.62 46.28
N VAL A 67 -32.35 25.38 46.63
CA VAL A 67 -33.21 24.51 45.79
C VAL A 67 -34.60 25.10 45.60
N SER A 68 -35.20 25.71 46.64
CA SER A 68 -36.49 26.37 46.52
C SER A 68 -36.45 27.53 45.52
N ARG A 69 -35.39 28.34 45.53
CA ARG A 69 -35.16 29.40 44.53
C ARG A 69 -34.94 28.84 43.13
N LEU A 70 -34.18 27.75 43.01
CA LEU A 70 -33.96 27.08 41.73
C LEU A 70 -35.27 26.52 41.15
N ARG A 71 -36.16 25.96 42.00
CA ARG A 71 -37.50 25.50 41.62
C ARG A 71 -38.45 26.62 41.19
N GLN A 72 -38.38 27.78 41.82
CA GLN A 72 -39.18 28.93 41.38
C GLN A 72 -38.85 29.32 39.94
N GLN A 73 -37.61 29.06 39.49
CA GLN A 73 -37.15 29.43 38.17
C GLN A 73 -37.30 28.31 37.12
N PHE A 74 -37.01 27.06 37.49
CA PHE A 74 -36.98 25.92 36.56
C PHE A 74 -38.11 24.90 36.80
N GLY A 75 -39.01 25.18 37.76
CA GLY A 75 -40.22 24.40 38.02
C GLY A 75 -39.95 22.93 38.33
N ASP A 76 -40.70 22.06 37.64
CA ASP A 76 -40.70 20.61 37.85
C ASP A 76 -39.42 19.92 37.37
N LEU A 77 -38.49 20.64 36.74
CA LEU A 77 -37.18 20.10 36.34
C LEU A 77 -36.32 19.71 37.55
N VAL A 78 -36.52 20.32 38.73
CA VAL A 78 -35.74 19.99 39.93
C VAL A 78 -36.54 19.06 40.85
N VAL A 79 -36.37 17.76 40.65
CA VAL A 79 -37.12 16.70 41.33
C VAL A 79 -36.49 16.36 42.69
N ARG A 80 -37.31 16.27 43.74
CA ARG A 80 -36.87 15.80 45.07
C ARG A 80 -36.83 14.27 45.05
N HIS A 81 -35.75 13.69 45.53
CA HIS A 81 -35.63 12.25 45.79
C HIS A 81 -35.35 12.03 47.29
N PRO A 82 -35.70 10.87 47.89
CA PRO A 82 -35.37 10.60 49.29
C PRO A 82 -33.88 10.76 49.64
N ALA A 83 -33.00 10.46 48.69
CA ALA A 83 -31.54 10.56 48.84
C ALA A 83 -30.95 11.94 48.47
N GLY A 84 -31.71 12.86 47.88
CA GLY A 84 -31.18 14.13 47.37
C GLY A 84 -32.04 14.80 46.30
N TYR A 85 -31.40 15.34 45.25
CA TYR A 85 -32.08 16.07 44.19
C TYR A 85 -31.61 15.61 42.80
N ARG A 86 -32.52 15.64 41.83
CA ARG A 86 -32.23 15.32 40.42
C ARG A 86 -32.71 16.45 39.54
N LEU A 87 -31.89 16.84 38.57
CA LEU A 87 -32.31 17.68 37.46
C LEU A 87 -32.83 16.78 36.32
N ALA A 88 -34.13 16.84 36.06
CA ALA A 88 -34.84 16.04 35.06
C ALA A 88 -34.74 16.67 33.66
N VAL A 89 -33.52 16.72 33.14
CA VAL A 89 -33.19 17.17 31.77
C VAL A 89 -32.50 16.04 31.01
N ASP A 90 -32.60 16.07 29.68
CA ASP A 90 -31.85 15.15 28.83
C ASP A 90 -30.34 15.48 28.94
N PRO A 91 -29.44 14.51 29.18
CA PRO A 91 -28.01 14.74 29.15
C PRO A 91 -27.51 15.42 27.87
N ASP A 92 -28.13 15.18 26.71
CA ASP A 92 -27.73 15.81 25.43
C ASP A 92 -28.11 17.30 25.35
N ASP A 93 -28.98 17.79 26.24
CA ASP A 93 -29.31 19.21 26.39
C ASP A 93 -28.26 19.97 27.24
N VAL A 94 -27.30 19.27 27.86
CA VAL A 94 -26.21 19.84 28.67
C VAL A 94 -24.90 19.76 27.89
N ASP A 95 -24.30 20.91 27.59
CA ASP A 95 -23.10 20.98 26.73
C ASP A 95 -21.92 20.12 27.22
N ALA A 96 -21.65 20.08 28.52
CA ALA A 96 -20.58 19.26 29.10
C ALA A 96 -20.80 17.75 28.93
N LEU A 97 -22.03 17.25 29.14
CA LEU A 97 -22.34 15.83 29.00
C LEU A 97 -22.40 15.42 27.52
N ARG A 98 -22.91 16.30 26.66
CA ARG A 98 -22.85 16.12 25.20
C ARG A 98 -21.41 16.11 24.70
N PHE A 99 -20.56 17.01 25.19
CA PHE A 99 -19.12 17.03 24.89
C PHE A 99 -18.45 15.70 25.26
N GLU A 100 -18.65 15.22 26.48
CA GLU A 100 -18.09 13.93 26.93
C GLU A 100 -18.51 12.76 26.04
N ARG A 101 -19.81 12.70 25.66
CA ARG A 101 -20.33 11.68 24.75
C ARG A 101 -19.69 11.76 23.36
N LEU A 102 -19.68 12.96 22.76
CA LEU A 102 -19.11 13.18 21.43
C LEU A 102 -17.59 12.92 21.40
N ALA A 103 -16.86 13.31 22.46
CA ALA A 103 -15.45 13.01 22.60
C ALA A 103 -15.19 11.49 22.69
N ALA A 104 -16.00 10.76 23.47
CA ALA A 104 -15.90 9.31 23.57
C ALA A 104 -16.30 8.57 22.28
N GLU A 105 -17.30 9.06 21.54
CA GLU A 105 -17.66 8.54 20.22
C GLU A 105 -16.58 8.85 19.18
N GLY A 106 -16.04 10.05 19.18
CA GLY A 106 -14.94 10.47 18.31
C GLY A 106 -13.67 9.64 18.54
N ARG A 107 -13.32 9.38 19.82
CA ARG A 107 -12.20 8.49 20.17
C ARG A 107 -12.44 7.06 19.69
N ARG A 108 -13.64 6.52 19.85
CA ARG A 108 -13.98 5.18 19.34
C ARG A 108 -13.87 5.10 17.83
N ALA A 109 -14.36 6.12 17.11
CA ALA A 109 -14.22 6.21 15.66
C ALA A 109 -12.74 6.31 15.24
N LEU A 110 -11.92 7.04 16.00
CA LEU A 110 -10.48 7.12 15.77
C LEU A 110 -9.81 5.75 15.95
N SER A 111 -10.11 5.03 17.03
CA SER A 111 -9.59 3.68 17.28
C SER A 111 -10.04 2.65 16.24
N SER A 112 -11.21 2.82 15.64
CA SER A 112 -11.69 1.95 14.55
C SER A 112 -11.17 2.34 13.16
N GLY A 113 -10.36 3.39 13.05
CA GLY A 113 -9.80 3.89 11.79
C GLY A 113 -10.74 4.75 10.93
N ASP A 114 -11.92 5.13 11.44
CA ASP A 114 -12.83 6.08 10.76
C ASP A 114 -12.44 7.51 11.11
N HIS A 115 -11.37 7.99 10.48
CA HIS A 115 -10.82 9.32 10.74
C HIS A 115 -11.78 10.46 10.36
N HIS A 116 -12.68 10.25 9.40
CA HIS A 116 -13.68 11.25 9.02
C HIS A 116 -14.77 11.41 10.07
N ALA A 117 -15.34 10.30 10.55
CA ALA A 117 -16.32 10.36 11.62
C ALA A 117 -15.70 10.91 12.90
N ALA A 118 -14.47 10.49 13.23
CA ALA A 118 -13.71 11.03 14.36
C ALA A 118 -13.55 12.55 14.25
N ALA A 119 -13.00 13.05 13.13
CA ALA A 119 -12.78 14.48 12.94
C ALA A 119 -14.09 15.30 13.00
N ARG A 120 -15.19 14.80 12.41
CA ARG A 120 -16.50 15.47 12.48
C ARG A 120 -17.02 15.54 13.92
N LEU A 121 -17.03 14.43 14.64
CA LEU A 121 -17.55 14.33 16.01
C LEU A 121 -16.71 15.17 16.98
N LEU A 122 -15.38 15.15 16.84
CA LEU A 122 -14.47 15.90 17.72
C LEU A 122 -14.51 17.40 17.45
N ARG A 123 -14.64 17.84 16.19
CA ARG A 123 -14.90 19.27 15.88
C ARG A 123 -16.23 19.73 16.46
N GLU A 124 -17.28 18.91 16.38
CA GLU A 124 -18.57 19.21 17.01
C GLU A 124 -18.43 19.32 18.53
N ALA A 125 -17.71 18.38 19.16
CA ALA A 125 -17.46 18.38 20.60
C ALA A 125 -16.72 19.65 21.05
N LEU A 126 -15.59 19.96 20.41
CA LEU A 126 -14.77 21.14 20.74
C LEU A 126 -15.52 22.44 20.47
N GLY A 127 -16.41 22.48 19.47
CA GLY A 127 -17.26 23.63 19.16
C GLY A 127 -18.31 23.97 20.22
N LEU A 128 -18.54 23.09 21.21
CA LEU A 128 -19.45 23.36 22.34
C LEU A 128 -18.84 24.33 23.37
N TRP A 129 -17.51 24.44 23.40
CA TRP A 129 -16.78 25.28 24.35
C TRP A 129 -16.88 26.76 24.01
N ARG A 130 -17.22 27.59 25.00
CA ARG A 130 -17.35 29.06 24.89
C ARG A 130 -16.32 29.83 25.73
N GLY A 131 -15.52 29.11 26.52
CA GLY A 131 -14.51 29.64 27.43
C GLY A 131 -14.16 28.61 28.51
N PRO A 132 -13.42 29.00 29.56
CA PRO A 132 -13.13 28.11 30.69
C PRO A 132 -14.42 27.56 31.31
N ALA A 133 -14.45 26.26 31.60
CA ALA A 133 -15.61 25.63 32.23
C ALA A 133 -15.92 26.27 33.58
N LEU A 134 -17.22 26.50 33.87
CA LEU A 134 -17.71 27.10 35.12
C LEU A 134 -17.08 28.47 35.47
N ALA A 135 -16.76 29.28 34.46
CA ALA A 135 -16.03 30.54 34.62
C ALA A 135 -16.68 31.57 35.57
N ASP A 136 -17.99 31.46 35.82
CA ASP A 136 -18.78 32.39 36.62
C ASP A 136 -18.99 31.95 38.08
N VAL A 137 -18.44 30.80 38.47
CA VAL A 137 -18.48 30.23 39.83
C VAL A 137 -17.13 29.69 40.33
N PRO A 138 -16.01 30.42 40.13
CA PRO A 138 -14.67 29.92 40.48
C PRO A 138 -14.48 29.66 41.98
N ASP A 139 -15.24 30.35 42.84
CA ASP A 139 -15.14 30.24 44.30
C ASP A 139 -15.88 29.02 44.87
N ALA A 140 -16.66 28.30 44.05
CA ALA A 140 -17.38 27.11 44.52
C ALA A 140 -16.40 25.93 44.67
N PRO A 141 -16.37 25.22 45.82
CA PRO A 141 -15.39 24.16 46.08
C PRO A 141 -15.32 23.06 45.02
N PHE A 142 -16.45 22.65 44.43
CA PHE A 142 -16.46 21.65 43.36
C PHE A 142 -15.91 22.16 42.02
N ALA A 143 -16.01 23.47 41.76
CA ALA A 143 -15.86 24.02 40.42
C ALA A 143 -14.42 23.90 39.91
N ALA A 144 -13.42 24.11 40.77
CA ALA A 144 -12.01 23.99 40.38
C ALA A 144 -11.66 22.57 39.91
N THR A 145 -12.08 21.54 40.65
CA THR A 145 -11.81 20.13 40.30
C THR A 145 -12.53 19.71 39.03
N GLU A 146 -13.81 20.07 38.88
CA GLU A 146 -14.59 19.68 37.70
C GLU A 146 -14.18 20.49 36.45
N ALA A 147 -13.83 21.76 36.60
CA ALA A 147 -13.28 22.55 35.50
C ALA A 147 -11.94 21.98 35.01
N ALA A 148 -11.03 21.59 35.93
CA ALA A 148 -9.78 20.94 35.55
C ALA A 148 -10.00 19.60 34.83
N ARG A 149 -10.94 18.77 35.30
CA ARG A 149 -11.29 17.50 34.65
C ARG A 149 -11.83 17.71 33.23
N LEU A 150 -12.73 18.68 33.04
CA LEU A 150 -13.30 19.00 31.74
C LEU A 150 -12.26 19.59 30.79
N GLU A 151 -11.36 20.44 31.30
CA GLU A 151 -10.26 21.03 30.52
C GLU A 151 -9.27 19.95 30.05
N GLU A 152 -8.98 18.95 30.89
CA GLU A 152 -8.14 17.82 30.51
C GLU A 152 -8.79 16.98 29.40
N LEU A 153 -10.10 16.72 29.51
CA LEU A 153 -10.86 16.07 28.44
C LEU A 153 -10.89 16.89 27.15
N ARG A 154 -10.90 18.23 27.24
CA ARG A 154 -10.81 19.13 26.08
C ARG A 154 -9.48 18.95 25.37
N LEU A 155 -8.38 18.90 26.11
CA LEU A 155 -7.06 18.70 25.56
C LEU A 155 -6.95 17.33 24.88
N ASP A 156 -7.43 16.27 25.54
CA ASP A 156 -7.47 14.92 24.96
C ASP A 156 -8.29 14.87 23.66
N ALA A 157 -9.48 15.48 23.63
CA ALA A 157 -10.31 15.53 22.42
C ALA A 157 -9.64 16.31 21.29
N ALA A 158 -8.87 17.35 21.63
CA ALA A 158 -8.10 18.14 20.67
C ALA A 158 -6.88 17.37 20.12
N GLU A 159 -6.24 16.54 20.94
CA GLU A 159 -5.19 15.60 20.51
C GLU A 159 -5.77 14.48 19.62
N ASP A 160 -6.92 13.92 19.99
CA ASP A 160 -7.63 12.93 19.17
C ASP A 160 -8.04 13.53 17.80
N LEU A 161 -8.47 14.80 17.77
CA LEU A 161 -8.78 15.51 16.52
C LEU A 161 -7.54 15.72 15.67
N ALA A 162 -6.42 16.07 16.29
CA ALA A 162 -5.15 16.26 15.60
C ALA A 162 -4.64 14.96 14.95
N ASP A 163 -4.75 13.82 15.64
CA ASP A 163 -4.40 12.52 15.06
C ASP A 163 -5.31 12.16 13.88
N ALA A 164 -6.63 12.41 13.99
CA ALA A 164 -7.57 12.21 12.88
C ALA A 164 -7.23 13.11 11.67
N ALA A 165 -6.97 14.40 11.90
CA ALA A 165 -6.64 15.36 10.85
C ALA A 165 -5.30 15.06 10.16
N LEU A 166 -4.28 14.63 10.93
CA LEU A 166 -2.99 14.19 10.37
C LEU A 166 -3.16 12.94 9.49
N ALA A 167 -3.98 11.98 9.92
CA ALA A 167 -4.30 10.80 9.11
C ALA A 167 -5.03 11.15 7.80
N LEU A 168 -5.87 12.19 7.83
CA LEU A 168 -6.55 12.74 6.65
C LEU A 168 -5.65 13.65 5.78
N GLY A 169 -4.41 13.93 6.20
CA GLY A 169 -3.47 14.77 5.47
C GLY A 169 -3.70 16.27 5.58
N GLU A 170 -4.48 16.73 6.56
CA GLU A 170 -4.82 18.14 6.83
C GLU A 170 -3.70 18.90 7.62
N HIS A 171 -2.44 18.53 7.42
CA HIS A 171 -1.29 19.00 8.20
C HIS A 171 -1.05 20.52 8.12
N ARG A 172 -1.39 21.18 7.00
CA ARG A 172 -1.17 22.63 6.82
C ARG A 172 -2.12 23.47 7.67
N ASP A 173 -3.39 23.07 7.73
CA ASP A 173 -4.42 23.81 8.45
C ASP A 173 -4.28 23.62 9.97
N LEU A 174 -3.74 22.47 10.38
CA LEU A 174 -3.54 22.10 11.79
C LEU A 174 -2.28 22.71 12.43
N LEU A 175 -1.28 23.07 11.62
CA LEU A 175 0.04 23.54 12.08
C LEU A 175 -0.02 24.72 13.08
N PRO A 176 -0.78 25.81 12.82
CA PRO A 176 -0.88 26.93 13.75
C PRO A 176 -1.49 26.53 15.11
N GLU A 177 -2.50 25.65 15.09
CA GLU A 177 -3.17 25.18 16.30
C GLU A 177 -2.23 24.31 17.15
N LEU A 178 -1.48 23.40 16.51
CA LEU A 178 -0.48 22.56 17.19
C LEU A 178 0.65 23.40 17.81
N GLN A 179 1.14 24.41 17.10
CA GLN A 179 2.15 25.33 17.63
C GLN A 179 1.65 26.07 18.87
N GLN A 180 0.41 26.57 18.85
CA GLN A 180 -0.20 27.22 20.00
C GLN A 180 -0.35 26.24 21.18
N ARG A 181 -0.78 25.01 20.91
CA ARG A 181 -0.98 23.98 21.95
C ARG A 181 0.32 23.54 22.60
N VAL A 182 1.36 23.28 21.81
CA VAL A 182 2.70 22.93 22.33
C VAL A 182 3.30 24.09 23.14
N THR A 183 3.04 25.34 22.73
CA THR A 183 3.47 26.51 23.51
C THR A 183 2.75 26.59 24.88
N ALA A 184 1.45 26.28 24.92
CA ALA A 184 0.66 26.30 26.14
C ALA A 184 0.94 25.10 27.07
N HIS A 185 1.26 23.93 26.51
CA HIS A 185 1.49 22.68 27.22
C HIS A 185 2.82 22.03 26.77
N PRO A 186 3.98 22.62 27.12
CA PRO A 186 5.28 22.21 26.59
C PRO A 186 5.76 20.84 27.06
N LEU A 187 5.13 20.26 28.09
CA LEU A 187 5.46 18.93 28.62
C LEU A 187 4.56 17.81 28.06
N ARG A 188 3.57 18.13 27.21
CA ARG A 188 2.69 17.12 26.59
C ARG A 188 3.33 16.55 25.32
N GLU A 189 4.06 15.44 25.50
CA GLU A 189 4.83 14.78 24.43
C GLU A 189 3.99 14.36 23.21
N ARG A 190 2.72 13.95 23.40
CA ARG A 190 1.81 13.59 22.29
C ARG A 190 1.57 14.76 21.33
N SER A 191 1.29 15.94 21.88
CA SER A 191 1.09 17.17 21.10
C SER A 191 2.36 17.59 20.34
N ILE A 192 3.54 17.34 20.93
CA ILE A 192 4.84 17.59 20.29
C ILE A 192 5.07 16.61 19.13
N GLY A 193 4.80 15.33 19.34
CA GLY A 193 4.86 14.31 18.30
C GLY A 193 3.89 14.59 17.13
N GLN A 194 2.72 15.17 17.40
CA GLN A 194 1.79 15.64 16.37
C GLN A 194 2.35 16.83 15.59
N LEU A 195 2.97 17.82 16.26
CA LEU A 195 3.64 18.94 15.61
C LEU A 195 4.80 18.47 14.73
N MET A 196 5.63 17.55 15.20
CA MET A 196 6.73 16.96 14.42
C MET A 196 6.22 16.29 13.15
N ARG A 197 5.15 15.48 13.25
CA ARG A 197 4.51 14.84 12.10
C ARG A 197 3.96 15.88 11.11
N ALA A 198 3.27 16.91 11.59
CA ALA A 198 2.75 17.99 10.75
C ALA A 198 3.86 18.77 10.00
N LEU A 199 4.94 19.12 10.70
CA LEU A 199 6.11 19.79 10.13
C LEU A 199 6.79 18.92 9.07
N TYR A 200 7.00 17.64 9.37
CA TYR A 200 7.60 16.68 8.44
C TYR A 200 6.74 16.51 7.18
N SER A 201 5.42 16.30 7.32
CA SER A 201 4.49 16.22 6.19
C SER A 201 4.47 17.50 5.33
N GLY A 202 4.73 18.65 5.95
CA GLY A 202 4.88 19.94 5.28
C GLY A 202 6.24 20.18 4.62
N GLY A 203 7.15 19.21 4.62
CA GLY A 203 8.51 19.32 4.07
C GLY A 203 9.50 20.06 4.97
N ARG A 204 9.15 20.33 6.24
CA ARG A 204 9.93 21.12 7.20
C ARG A 204 10.67 20.22 8.20
N GLN A 205 11.43 19.24 7.68
CA GLN A 205 12.11 18.23 8.48
C GLN A 205 13.05 18.81 9.54
N ALA A 206 13.82 19.85 9.20
CA ALA A 206 14.75 20.50 10.14
C ALA A 206 14.02 21.08 11.37
N GLU A 207 12.81 21.61 11.17
CA GLU A 207 12.01 22.19 12.25
C GLU A 207 11.38 21.11 13.12
N ALA A 208 11.00 19.96 12.54
CA ALA A 208 10.54 18.81 13.31
C ALA A 208 11.66 18.27 14.23
N LEU A 209 12.89 18.19 13.73
CA LEU A 209 14.05 17.79 14.54
C LEU A 209 14.38 18.83 15.63
N ALA A 210 14.26 20.12 15.32
CA ALA A 210 14.45 21.19 16.31
C ALA A 210 13.41 21.11 17.44
N ALA A 211 12.14 20.81 17.12
CA ALA A 211 11.09 20.64 18.12
C ALA A 211 11.37 19.48 19.09
N PHE A 212 11.93 18.37 18.60
CA PHE A 212 12.38 17.27 19.45
C PHE A 212 13.52 17.68 20.38
N GLU A 213 14.55 18.34 19.84
CA GLU A 213 15.71 18.77 20.65
C GLU A 213 15.34 19.80 21.72
N ASP A 214 14.44 20.73 21.41
CA ASP A 214 13.90 21.68 22.39
C ASP A 214 13.13 20.96 23.51
N THR A 215 12.35 19.95 23.16
CA THR A 215 11.57 19.15 24.11
C THR A 215 12.47 18.31 25.01
N ARG A 216 13.46 17.62 24.42
CA ARG A 216 14.44 16.81 25.15
C ARG A 216 15.19 17.64 26.19
N ARG A 217 15.62 18.86 25.84
CA ARG A 217 16.24 19.79 26.80
C ARG A 217 15.29 20.15 27.93
N ARG A 218 14.04 20.52 27.61
CA ARG A 218 13.04 20.90 28.63
C ARG A 218 12.67 19.76 29.57
N LEU A 219 12.48 18.54 29.07
CA LEU A 219 12.19 17.36 29.91
C LEU A 219 13.36 17.05 30.85
N ALA A 220 14.60 17.16 30.36
CA ALA A 220 15.78 16.99 31.19
C ALA A 220 15.91 18.11 32.25
N ASP A 221 15.65 19.36 31.89
CA ASP A 221 15.80 20.51 32.78
C ASP A 221 14.69 20.62 33.84
N GLU A 222 13.42 20.35 33.47
CA GLU A 222 12.25 20.52 34.36
C GLU A 222 11.88 19.25 35.13
N LEU A 223 12.03 18.07 34.51
CA LEU A 223 11.60 16.78 35.08
C LEU A 223 12.75 15.80 35.35
N GLY A 224 13.95 16.05 34.82
CA GLY A 224 15.07 15.10 34.91
C GLY A 224 14.82 13.81 34.14
N ALA A 225 13.95 13.84 33.12
CA ALA A 225 13.50 12.69 32.37
C ALA A 225 13.94 12.75 30.90
N ASP A 226 14.13 11.58 30.29
CA ASP A 226 14.32 11.43 28.85
C ASP A 226 12.96 11.42 28.10
N PRO A 227 12.94 11.75 26.79
CA PRO A 227 11.73 11.66 25.96
C PRO A 227 11.13 10.24 25.93
N SER A 228 9.81 10.15 25.80
CA SER A 228 9.07 8.89 25.70
C SER A 228 9.49 8.05 24.50
N ALA A 229 9.19 6.74 24.55
CA ALA A 229 9.47 5.83 23.45
C ALA A 229 8.73 6.23 22.16
N GLU A 230 7.48 6.69 22.29
CA GLU A 230 6.67 7.16 21.16
C GLU A 230 7.26 8.42 20.52
N LEU A 231 7.68 9.40 21.32
CA LEU A 231 8.29 10.63 20.81
C LEU A 231 9.66 10.35 20.16
N SER A 232 10.45 9.46 20.76
CA SER A 232 11.73 9.00 20.22
C SER A 232 11.56 8.22 18.90
N ALA A 233 10.51 7.40 18.77
CA ALA A 233 10.19 6.69 17.54
C ALA A 233 9.86 7.67 16.39
N ILE A 234 9.10 8.73 16.67
CA ILE A 234 8.81 9.78 15.68
C ILE A 234 10.11 10.48 15.26
N HIS A 235 11.01 10.80 16.20
CA HIS A 235 12.31 11.39 15.88
C HIS A 235 13.15 10.51 14.95
N LEU A 236 13.26 9.21 15.26
CA LEU A 236 13.99 8.25 14.41
C LEU A 236 13.36 8.13 13.02
N ALA A 237 12.03 8.09 12.94
CA ALA A 237 11.31 8.03 11.67
C ALA A 237 11.52 9.31 10.83
N VAL A 238 11.58 10.49 11.47
CA VAL A 238 11.92 11.75 10.79
C VAL A 238 13.37 11.75 10.29
N LEU A 239 14.32 11.18 11.04
CA LEU A 239 15.72 11.04 10.61
C LEU A 239 15.86 10.09 9.40
N ARG A 240 15.11 8.98 9.40
CA ARG A 240 15.10 7.96 8.34
C ARG A 240 14.30 8.37 7.10
N SER A 241 13.65 9.53 7.13
CA SER A 241 12.72 9.98 6.09
C SER A 241 11.60 8.98 5.81
N ASP A 242 11.02 8.42 6.87
CA ASP A 242 10.07 7.32 6.83
C ASP A 242 8.72 7.75 6.19
N PRO A 243 8.26 7.09 5.10
CA PRO A 243 6.96 7.36 4.47
C PRO A 243 5.75 7.13 5.39
N SER A 244 5.88 6.30 6.44
CA SER A 244 4.81 5.95 7.38
C SER A 244 4.34 7.13 8.24
N LEU A 245 5.18 8.17 8.40
CA LEU A 245 4.82 9.43 9.06
C LEU A 245 3.88 10.30 8.22
N SER A 246 3.60 9.91 6.97
CA SER A 246 2.81 10.69 6.03
C SER A 246 2.06 9.79 5.03
N PRO A 247 1.11 8.96 5.48
CA PRO A 247 0.38 8.02 4.62
C PRO A 247 -0.42 8.74 3.51
N ALA A 248 -0.97 9.92 3.78
CA ALA A 248 -1.62 10.76 2.78
C ALA A 248 -0.63 11.34 1.74
N THR A 249 0.64 11.53 2.11
CA THR A 249 1.71 12.01 1.20
C THR A 249 2.32 10.86 0.40
N ALA A 250 2.36 9.64 0.95
CA ALA A 250 2.68 8.43 0.20
C ALA A 250 1.63 8.17 -0.91
N ALA A 251 0.34 8.40 -0.63
CA ALA A 251 -0.73 8.40 -1.63
C ALA A 251 -0.64 9.57 -2.64
N ARG A 252 0.09 10.65 -2.33
CA ARG A 252 0.40 11.75 -3.28
C ARG A 252 1.68 11.52 -4.08
N ARG A 253 2.59 10.64 -3.64
CA ARG A 253 3.83 10.31 -4.37
C ARG A 253 3.56 9.54 -5.68
N SER A 254 2.39 8.91 -5.81
CA SER A 254 1.93 8.25 -7.04
C SER A 254 1.22 9.19 -8.01
N MET A 255 1.00 10.47 -7.66
CA MET A 255 0.41 11.45 -8.59
C MET A 255 1.49 12.26 -9.32
N PRO A 256 1.29 12.62 -10.60
CA PRO A 256 2.19 13.53 -11.31
C PRO A 256 2.34 14.86 -10.56
N ALA A 257 3.58 15.25 -10.25
CA ALA A 257 3.87 16.49 -9.52
C ALA A 257 3.37 17.71 -10.33
N GLN A 258 2.37 18.42 -9.80
CA GLN A 258 1.85 19.63 -10.42
C GLN A 258 2.73 20.83 -10.03
N LEU A 259 3.72 21.15 -10.87
CA LEU A 259 4.68 22.25 -10.63
C LEU A 259 4.12 23.64 -10.93
N THR A 260 2.90 23.72 -11.46
CA THR A 260 2.28 24.97 -11.89
C THR A 260 0.79 25.02 -11.54
N THR A 261 0.19 26.21 -11.50
CA THR A 261 -1.24 26.38 -11.20
C THR A 261 -2.11 25.98 -12.39
N MET A 262 -3.31 25.43 -12.12
CA MET A 262 -4.30 25.09 -13.15
C MET A 262 -5.23 26.29 -13.41
N VAL A 263 -5.34 26.70 -14.68
CA VAL A 263 -6.05 27.90 -15.10
C VAL A 263 -7.42 27.55 -15.69
N GLY A 264 -8.47 28.23 -15.21
CA GLY A 264 -9.81 28.27 -15.82
C GLY A 264 -10.57 26.95 -15.93
N ARG A 265 -10.36 26.01 -15.00
CA ARG A 265 -11.03 24.69 -14.95
C ARG A 265 -11.91 24.47 -13.71
N ALA A 266 -12.33 25.55 -13.05
CA ALA A 266 -13.08 25.47 -11.80
C ALA A 266 -14.52 24.93 -11.98
N GLU A 267 -15.10 25.06 -13.18
CA GLU A 267 -16.41 24.48 -13.50
C GLU A 267 -16.31 22.99 -13.75
N GLU A 268 -15.32 22.56 -14.54
CA GLU A 268 -15.08 21.15 -14.82
C GLU A 268 -14.71 20.38 -13.56
N LEU A 269 -13.87 20.95 -12.68
CA LEU A 269 -13.57 20.34 -11.37
C LEU A 269 -14.83 20.16 -10.52
N ARG A 270 -15.71 21.17 -10.45
CA ARG A 270 -16.98 21.06 -9.72
C ARG A 270 -17.90 19.99 -10.32
N LEU A 271 -17.94 19.90 -11.65
CA LEU A 271 -18.71 18.88 -12.35
C LEU A 271 -18.16 17.48 -12.08
N ILE A 272 -16.84 17.29 -12.13
CA ILE A 272 -16.19 16.02 -11.83
C ILE A 272 -16.44 15.64 -10.37
N ASP A 273 -16.31 16.59 -9.43
CA ASP A 273 -16.59 16.36 -8.01
C ASP A 273 -18.04 15.86 -7.80
N ALA A 274 -19.02 16.54 -8.40
CA ALA A 274 -20.43 16.15 -8.31
C ALA A 274 -20.72 14.79 -8.97
N LEU A 275 -20.18 14.54 -10.16
CA LEU A 275 -20.37 13.27 -10.87
C LEU A 275 -19.69 12.11 -10.14
N LEU A 276 -18.54 12.34 -9.52
CA LEU A 276 -17.87 11.36 -8.67
C LEU A 276 -18.58 11.17 -7.33
N ASP A 277 -19.57 11.98 -6.94
CA ASP A 277 -20.43 11.70 -5.79
C ASP A 277 -21.64 10.84 -6.20
N GLU A 278 -22.20 11.09 -7.40
CA GLU A 278 -23.41 10.43 -7.91
C GLU A 278 -23.14 9.13 -8.69
N ALA A 279 -22.00 9.02 -9.35
CA ALA A 279 -21.63 7.90 -10.22
C ALA A 279 -20.33 7.24 -9.76
N ARG A 280 -20.16 5.97 -10.18
CA ARG A 280 -18.99 5.15 -9.83
C ARG A 280 -17.96 5.06 -10.96
N LEU A 281 -18.33 5.45 -12.18
CA LEU A 281 -17.40 5.59 -13.30
C LEU A 281 -17.61 6.95 -13.97
N VAL A 282 -16.55 7.74 -14.02
CA VAL A 282 -16.49 9.01 -14.75
C VAL A 282 -15.34 8.95 -15.74
N THR A 283 -15.59 9.26 -17.02
CA THR A 283 -14.55 9.25 -18.07
C THR A 283 -14.41 10.65 -18.65
N LEU A 284 -13.22 11.23 -18.51
CA LEU A 284 -12.84 12.49 -19.14
C LEU A 284 -12.51 12.22 -20.61
N THR A 285 -13.33 12.74 -21.52
CA THR A 285 -13.15 12.56 -22.96
C THR A 285 -12.68 13.84 -23.63
N GLY A 286 -11.75 13.75 -24.57
CA GLY A 286 -11.30 14.93 -25.30
C GLY A 286 -10.01 14.71 -26.09
N PRO A 287 -9.72 15.58 -27.07
CA PRO A 287 -8.53 15.45 -27.92
C PRO A 287 -7.23 15.63 -27.12
N GLY A 288 -6.11 15.20 -27.70
CA GLY A 288 -4.77 15.34 -27.09
C GLY A 288 -4.42 16.81 -26.82
N GLY A 289 -3.72 17.07 -25.72
CA GLY A 289 -3.27 18.43 -25.34
C GLY A 289 -4.32 19.34 -24.68
N THR A 290 -5.52 18.84 -24.36
CA THR A 290 -6.59 19.57 -23.65
C THR A 290 -6.42 19.62 -22.12
N GLY A 291 -5.50 18.83 -21.58
CA GLY A 291 -5.18 18.78 -20.14
C GLY A 291 -5.99 17.75 -19.34
N LYS A 292 -6.50 16.67 -19.95
CA LYS A 292 -7.30 15.62 -19.26
C LYS A 292 -6.54 14.99 -18.08
N THR A 293 -5.30 14.55 -18.29
CA THR A 293 -4.40 13.99 -17.27
C THR A 293 -4.26 14.93 -16.08
N ARG A 294 -4.00 16.22 -16.37
CA ARG A 294 -3.87 17.26 -15.35
C ARG A 294 -5.16 17.50 -14.59
N LEU A 295 -6.30 17.55 -15.30
CA LEU A 295 -7.61 17.74 -14.70
C LEU A 295 -8.00 16.54 -13.82
N ALA A 296 -7.68 15.31 -14.24
CA ALA A 296 -7.91 14.11 -13.46
C ALA A 296 -7.03 14.07 -12.20
N ALA A 297 -5.75 14.42 -12.31
CA ALA A 297 -4.85 14.52 -11.17
C ALA A 297 -5.32 15.58 -10.16
N GLU A 298 -5.76 16.76 -10.62
CA GLU A 298 -6.27 17.81 -9.74
C GLU A 298 -7.60 17.40 -9.07
N ALA A 299 -8.52 16.79 -9.83
CA ALA A 299 -9.78 16.28 -9.27
C ALA A 299 -9.52 15.19 -8.22
N ALA A 300 -8.58 14.29 -8.48
CA ALA A 300 -8.20 13.25 -7.55
C ALA A 300 -7.53 13.82 -6.29
N ALA A 301 -6.64 14.81 -6.43
CA ALA A 301 -5.98 15.48 -5.30
C ALA A 301 -6.96 16.19 -4.35
N ARG A 302 -8.13 16.60 -4.84
CA ARG A 302 -9.20 17.24 -4.06
C ARG A 302 -10.09 16.25 -3.30
N ARG A 303 -10.01 14.96 -3.62
CA ARG A 303 -10.86 13.94 -3.01
C ARG A 303 -10.23 13.46 -1.70
N PRO A 304 -11.00 13.42 -0.60
CA PRO A 304 -10.54 12.78 0.62
C PRO A 304 -10.51 11.26 0.43
N GLY A 305 -9.43 10.60 0.87
CA GLY A 305 -9.26 9.14 0.76
C GLY A 305 -8.01 8.73 -0.02
N GLY A 306 -7.79 7.42 -0.14
CA GLY A 306 -6.68 6.88 -0.92
C GLY A 306 -6.95 7.03 -2.42
N VAL A 307 -6.07 7.73 -3.13
CA VAL A 307 -6.09 7.81 -4.59
C VAL A 307 -5.01 6.88 -5.14
N CYS A 308 -5.36 6.11 -6.18
CA CYS A 308 -4.38 5.38 -6.98
C CYS A 308 -4.40 5.93 -8.40
N PHE A 309 -3.28 6.50 -8.85
CA PHE A 309 -3.12 6.99 -10.21
C PHE A 309 -2.34 5.97 -11.03
N VAL A 310 -2.93 5.50 -12.13
CA VAL A 310 -2.36 4.49 -13.02
C VAL A 310 -2.17 5.10 -14.40
N GLU A 311 -0.93 5.26 -14.82
CA GLU A 311 -0.58 5.72 -16.15
C GLU A 311 -0.51 4.53 -17.10
N LEU A 312 -1.44 4.45 -18.06
CA LEU A 312 -1.45 3.37 -19.04
C LEU A 312 -0.61 3.71 -20.28
N ALA A 313 -0.17 4.97 -20.45
CA ALA A 313 0.58 5.44 -21.61
C ALA A 313 1.78 4.57 -22.05
N PRO A 314 2.58 3.98 -21.14
CA PRO A 314 3.71 3.14 -21.51
C PRO A 314 3.31 1.75 -22.06
N LEU A 315 2.04 1.36 -21.96
CA LEU A 315 1.58 0.05 -22.38
C LEU A 315 1.50 -0.03 -23.91
N GLY A 316 2.05 -1.11 -24.46
CA GLY A 316 1.87 -1.47 -25.86
C GLY A 316 0.80 -2.55 -26.04
N ASP A 317 0.40 -2.78 -27.29
CA ASP A 317 -0.55 -3.83 -27.69
C ASP A 317 -0.19 -5.19 -27.06
N GLY A 318 -1.16 -5.79 -26.36
CA GLY A 318 -1.06 -7.13 -25.75
C GLY A 318 -0.67 -7.19 -24.26
N THR A 319 -0.66 -6.06 -23.52
CA THR A 319 -0.33 -6.04 -22.09
C THR A 319 -1.54 -6.27 -21.18
N ASP A 320 -1.33 -6.95 -20.05
CA ASP A 320 -2.36 -7.20 -19.04
C ASP A 320 -2.62 -5.96 -18.16
N VAL A 321 -3.66 -5.18 -18.47
CA VAL A 321 -4.08 -3.98 -17.73
C VAL A 321 -4.26 -4.25 -16.22
N PRO A 322 -4.92 -5.35 -15.77
CA PRO A 322 -4.94 -5.77 -14.37
C PRO A 322 -3.59 -5.73 -13.65
N GLN A 323 -2.52 -6.20 -14.29
CA GLN A 323 -1.17 -6.23 -13.71
C GLN A 323 -0.58 -4.83 -13.55
N THR A 324 -0.83 -3.96 -14.51
CA THR A 324 -0.37 -2.56 -14.43
C THR A 324 -1.04 -1.84 -13.25
N VAL A 325 -2.33 -2.12 -13.02
CA VAL A 325 -3.07 -1.58 -11.87
C VAL A 325 -2.56 -2.16 -10.55
N LEU A 326 -2.23 -3.46 -10.50
CA LEU A 326 -1.60 -4.08 -9.31
C LEU A 326 -0.26 -3.41 -8.97
N ALA A 327 0.59 -3.20 -9.99
CA ALA A 327 1.88 -2.55 -9.84
C ALA A 327 1.73 -1.10 -9.33
N ALA A 328 0.81 -0.32 -9.91
CA ALA A 328 0.55 1.06 -9.48
C ALA A 328 -0.05 1.16 -8.07
N LEU A 329 -0.82 0.15 -7.63
CA LEU A 329 -1.29 0.02 -6.25
C LEU A 329 -0.20 -0.43 -5.27
N GLY A 330 1.00 -0.76 -5.76
CA GLY A 330 2.11 -1.29 -4.96
C GLY A 330 1.83 -2.69 -4.39
N LEU A 331 0.95 -3.46 -5.03
CA LEU A 331 0.51 -4.79 -4.58
C LEU A 331 1.53 -5.84 -5.04
N GLN A 332 2.70 -5.83 -4.38
CA GLN A 332 3.80 -6.75 -4.67
C GLN A 332 3.40 -8.22 -4.45
N GLU A 333 3.95 -9.12 -5.25
CA GLU A 333 3.81 -10.58 -5.09
C GLU A 333 4.86 -11.20 -4.15
N THR A 334 5.46 -10.40 -3.26
CA THR A 334 6.65 -10.81 -2.52
C THR A 334 6.37 -11.97 -1.57
N GLY A 335 7.28 -12.94 -1.58
CA GLY A 335 7.23 -14.16 -0.77
C GLY A 335 7.69 -15.36 -1.59
N LEU A 336 9.00 -15.57 -1.68
CA LEU A 336 9.61 -16.74 -2.36
C LEU A 336 9.05 -18.08 -1.88
N LEU A 337 8.78 -18.17 -0.57
CA LEU A 337 8.32 -19.37 0.12
C LEU A 337 6.88 -19.24 0.65
N ALA A 338 6.29 -18.05 0.56
CA ALA A 338 4.90 -17.79 0.92
C ALA A 338 3.98 -18.52 -0.07
N GLY A 339 3.61 -19.76 0.26
CA GLY A 339 2.62 -20.54 -0.49
C GLY A 339 3.17 -21.46 -1.59
N SER A 340 4.48 -21.71 -1.64
CA SER A 340 5.06 -22.71 -2.54
C SER A 340 5.43 -23.98 -1.76
N ALA A 341 4.47 -24.87 -1.53
CA ALA A 341 4.84 -26.27 -1.30
C ALA A 341 5.27 -26.89 -2.62
N PRO A 342 6.40 -27.59 -2.62
CA PRO A 342 6.91 -28.14 -3.85
C PRO A 342 6.16 -29.48 -4.13
N GLY A 343 5.53 -29.62 -5.30
CA GLY A 343 4.80 -30.83 -5.74
C GLY A 343 3.34 -30.64 -6.17
N ARG A 344 2.69 -29.52 -5.83
CA ARG A 344 1.36 -29.16 -6.36
C ARG A 344 1.29 -27.66 -6.60
N GLN A 345 1.27 -27.29 -7.87
CA GLN A 345 1.27 -25.90 -8.27
C GLN A 345 -0.12 -25.32 -8.12
N ALA A 346 -0.26 -24.41 -7.16
CA ALA A 346 -1.33 -23.45 -7.17
C ALA A 346 -1.17 -22.57 -8.42
N ALA A 347 -2.20 -22.46 -9.25
CA ALA A 347 -2.26 -21.33 -10.18
C ALA A 347 -2.18 -20.07 -9.32
N PRO A 348 -1.28 -19.10 -9.63
CA PRO A 348 -1.26 -17.88 -8.85
C PRO A 348 -2.64 -17.21 -8.93
N PRO A 349 -3.06 -16.54 -7.85
CA PRO A 349 -4.39 -15.96 -7.79
C PRO A 349 -4.58 -14.99 -8.95
N ASP A 350 -5.74 -15.11 -9.63
CA ASP A 350 -6.17 -14.25 -10.74
C ASP A 350 -5.82 -12.79 -10.40
N PRO A 351 -5.06 -12.07 -11.26
CA PRO A 351 -4.67 -10.69 -11.00
C PRO A 351 -5.86 -9.80 -10.63
N LEU A 352 -7.02 -10.08 -11.23
CA LEU A 352 -8.24 -9.40 -10.86
C LEU A 352 -8.74 -9.80 -9.47
N ALA A 353 -8.71 -11.08 -9.09
CA ALA A 353 -9.14 -11.50 -7.75
C ALA A 353 -8.31 -10.79 -6.66
N ARG A 354 -7.01 -10.59 -6.88
CA ARG A 354 -6.14 -9.80 -6.00
C ARG A 354 -6.55 -8.33 -5.95
N LEU A 355 -6.84 -7.70 -7.10
CA LEU A 355 -7.36 -6.33 -7.13
C LEU A 355 -8.68 -6.22 -6.37
N VAL A 356 -9.61 -7.15 -6.58
CA VAL A 356 -10.89 -7.19 -5.86
C VAL A 356 -10.65 -7.32 -4.35
N ALA A 357 -9.78 -8.24 -3.92
CA ALA A 357 -9.45 -8.40 -2.51
C ALA A 357 -8.85 -7.12 -1.90
N ALA A 358 -7.95 -6.43 -2.63
CA ALA A 358 -7.33 -5.18 -2.18
C ALA A 358 -8.31 -3.99 -2.11
N LEU A 359 -9.33 -3.98 -2.98
CA LEU A 359 -10.25 -2.86 -3.16
C LEU A 359 -11.62 -3.04 -2.49
N SER A 360 -11.99 -4.25 -2.02
CA SER A 360 -13.34 -4.55 -1.51
C SER A 360 -13.76 -3.73 -0.29
N ASP A 361 -12.85 -3.48 0.66
CA ASP A 361 -13.15 -2.80 1.93
C ASP A 361 -12.66 -1.34 1.97
N ARG A 362 -12.24 -0.79 0.83
CA ARG A 362 -11.73 0.58 0.74
C ARG A 362 -12.64 1.44 -0.13
N PRO A 363 -12.71 2.74 0.14
CA PRO A 363 -13.27 3.70 -0.81
C PRO A 363 -12.15 4.39 -1.61
N PRO A 364 -11.30 3.72 -2.41
CA PRO A 364 -10.30 4.43 -3.18
C PRO A 364 -10.94 5.03 -4.43
N LEU A 365 -10.38 6.16 -4.85
CA LEU A 365 -10.55 6.65 -6.22
C LEU A 365 -9.43 6.05 -7.07
N LEU A 366 -9.78 5.19 -8.03
CA LEU A 366 -8.85 4.68 -9.02
C LEU A 366 -8.86 5.58 -10.25
N VAL A 367 -7.73 6.21 -10.56
CA VAL A 367 -7.55 7.05 -11.75
C VAL A 367 -6.82 6.25 -12.82
N LEU A 368 -7.44 6.05 -13.98
CA LEU A 368 -6.87 5.36 -15.13
C LEU A 368 -6.57 6.38 -16.24
N ASP A 369 -5.30 6.71 -16.46
CA ASP A 369 -4.91 7.74 -17.42
C ASP A 369 -4.50 7.14 -18.77
N ASN A 370 -4.86 7.83 -19.85
CA ASN A 370 -4.47 7.52 -21.23
C ASN A 370 -5.02 6.17 -21.75
N CYS A 371 -6.30 5.86 -21.49
CA CYS A 371 -6.91 4.57 -21.86
C CYS A 371 -7.10 4.36 -23.38
N GLU A 372 -6.88 5.36 -24.23
CA GLU A 372 -7.21 5.36 -25.66
C GLU A 372 -6.56 4.26 -26.52
N HIS A 373 -5.52 3.60 -26.03
CA HIS A 373 -4.83 2.51 -26.73
C HIS A 373 -5.19 1.13 -26.17
N VAL A 374 -5.91 1.06 -25.04
CA VAL A 374 -6.32 -0.17 -24.31
C VAL A 374 -7.76 -0.06 -23.82
N VAL A 375 -8.64 0.53 -24.64
CA VAL A 375 -10.02 0.86 -24.25
C VAL A 375 -10.80 -0.39 -23.88
N GLU A 376 -10.69 -1.45 -24.68
CA GLU A 376 -11.45 -2.70 -24.49
C GLU A 376 -11.03 -3.43 -23.21
N GLU A 377 -9.73 -3.55 -22.97
CA GLU A 377 -9.16 -4.20 -21.79
C GLU A 377 -9.48 -3.40 -20.52
N THR A 378 -9.37 -2.06 -20.60
CA THR A 378 -9.70 -1.16 -19.49
C THR A 378 -11.19 -1.24 -19.14
N ALA A 379 -12.05 -1.28 -20.16
CA ALA A 379 -13.50 -1.43 -19.98
C ALA A 379 -13.86 -2.74 -19.26
N ARG A 380 -13.27 -3.87 -19.69
CA ARG A 380 -13.47 -5.19 -19.05
C ARG A 380 -13.00 -5.19 -17.59
N LEU A 381 -11.85 -4.57 -17.30
CA LEU A 381 -11.34 -4.45 -15.93
C LEU A 381 -12.27 -3.60 -15.06
N ALA A 382 -12.64 -2.40 -15.52
CA ALA A 382 -13.50 -1.49 -14.79
C ALA A 382 -14.88 -2.11 -14.49
N ASP A 383 -15.48 -2.82 -15.45
CA ASP A 383 -16.77 -3.49 -15.28
C ASP A 383 -16.72 -4.55 -14.15
N ARG A 384 -15.70 -5.42 -14.17
CA ARG A 384 -15.55 -6.46 -13.13
C ARG A 384 -15.24 -5.87 -11.75
N LEU A 385 -14.37 -4.86 -11.67
CA LEU A 385 -14.03 -4.20 -10.40
C LEU A 385 -15.22 -3.46 -9.80
N LEU A 386 -15.99 -2.74 -10.62
CA LEU A 386 -17.17 -2.02 -10.17
C LEU A 386 -18.29 -2.97 -9.72
N ALA A 387 -18.43 -4.14 -10.36
CA ALA A 387 -19.36 -5.17 -9.92
C ALA A 387 -18.96 -5.78 -8.56
N ALA A 388 -17.67 -6.03 -8.35
CA ALA A 388 -17.17 -6.74 -7.16
C ALA A 388 -16.89 -5.84 -5.94
N CYS A 389 -16.57 -4.56 -6.14
CA CYS A 389 -16.15 -3.65 -5.06
C CYS A 389 -17.14 -2.47 -4.92
N PRO A 390 -18.21 -2.56 -4.11
CA PRO A 390 -19.30 -1.56 -4.09
C PRO A 390 -18.87 -0.13 -3.77
N SER A 391 -17.81 0.03 -2.98
CA SER A 391 -17.26 1.33 -2.55
C SER A 391 -16.26 1.94 -3.53
N LEU A 392 -15.84 1.22 -4.57
CA LEU A 392 -14.87 1.68 -5.56
C LEU A 392 -15.50 2.72 -6.50
N ARG A 393 -14.72 3.77 -6.79
CA ARG A 393 -14.99 4.74 -7.87
C ARG A 393 -13.80 4.81 -8.83
N VAL A 394 -14.10 4.99 -10.12
CA VAL A 394 -13.11 5.04 -11.19
C VAL A 394 -13.23 6.37 -11.94
N LEU A 395 -12.08 7.03 -12.15
CA LEU A 395 -11.92 8.20 -13.00
C LEU A 395 -10.99 7.85 -14.16
N ALA A 396 -11.49 7.78 -15.38
CA ALA A 396 -10.68 7.45 -16.55
C ALA A 396 -10.38 8.69 -17.42
N THR A 397 -9.25 8.72 -18.12
CA THR A 397 -8.99 9.69 -19.20
C THR A 397 -8.80 8.96 -20.52
N SER A 398 -9.51 9.39 -21.56
CA SER A 398 -9.46 8.74 -22.87
C SER A 398 -9.85 9.71 -24.00
N ARG A 399 -9.57 9.34 -25.26
CA ARG A 399 -10.10 10.05 -26.44
C ARG A 399 -11.55 9.69 -26.75
N GLU A 400 -11.97 8.50 -26.36
CA GLU A 400 -13.31 7.95 -26.59
C GLU A 400 -13.87 7.31 -25.30
N ALA A 401 -15.15 6.98 -25.30
CA ALA A 401 -15.81 6.36 -24.16
C ALA A 401 -15.32 4.92 -23.93
N LEU A 402 -15.29 4.45 -22.68
CA LEU A 402 -15.01 3.04 -22.37
C LEU A 402 -16.19 2.13 -22.77
N GLY A 403 -17.41 2.67 -22.80
CA GLY A 403 -18.58 1.98 -23.34
C GLY A 403 -19.24 0.98 -22.38
N ILE A 404 -19.05 1.13 -21.06
CA ILE A 404 -19.66 0.25 -20.06
C ILE A 404 -20.88 0.88 -19.36
N THR A 405 -21.73 0.03 -18.78
CA THR A 405 -22.97 0.49 -18.13
C THR A 405 -22.66 1.32 -16.89
N GLY A 406 -23.31 2.48 -16.75
CA GLY A 406 -23.09 3.39 -15.62
C GLY A 406 -21.95 4.39 -15.80
N GLU A 407 -21.30 4.40 -16.97
CA GLU A 407 -20.29 5.41 -17.34
C GLU A 407 -20.91 6.81 -17.48
N ARG A 408 -20.28 7.81 -16.86
CA ARG A 408 -20.57 9.23 -17.05
C ARG A 408 -19.45 9.91 -17.82
N LEU A 409 -19.78 10.45 -19.00
CA LEU A 409 -18.81 11.14 -19.85
C LEU A 409 -18.73 12.62 -19.49
N VAL A 410 -17.50 13.11 -19.33
CA VAL A 410 -17.20 14.55 -19.17
C VAL A 410 -16.34 14.99 -20.36
N PRO A 411 -16.95 15.60 -21.39
CA PRO A 411 -16.20 16.18 -22.50
C PRO A 411 -15.37 17.36 -21.98
N VAL A 412 -14.05 17.32 -22.19
CA VAL A 412 -13.12 18.39 -21.80
C VAL A 412 -12.86 19.29 -23.02
N PRO A 413 -13.50 20.48 -23.10
CA PRO A 413 -13.29 21.39 -24.21
C PRO A 413 -11.91 22.07 -24.11
N PRO A 414 -11.37 22.65 -25.20
CA PRO A 414 -10.27 23.63 -25.12
C PRO A 414 -10.62 24.82 -24.22
N LEU A 415 -9.61 25.58 -23.78
CA LEU A 415 -9.83 26.76 -22.95
C LEU A 415 -10.63 27.83 -23.70
N ALA A 416 -11.54 28.49 -22.99
CA ALA A 416 -12.40 29.51 -23.58
C ALA A 416 -11.57 30.67 -24.16
N LEU A 417 -11.95 31.07 -25.38
CA LEU A 417 -11.32 32.14 -26.14
C LEU A 417 -12.22 33.38 -26.18
N PRO A 418 -11.64 34.59 -26.24
CA PRO A 418 -12.38 35.82 -26.43
C PRO A 418 -13.06 35.89 -27.80
N PRO A 419 -14.33 36.35 -27.87
CA PRO A 419 -15.02 36.60 -29.14
C PRO A 419 -14.33 37.71 -29.94
N SER A 420 -14.47 37.66 -31.27
CA SER A 420 -13.83 38.58 -32.22
C SER A 420 -14.13 40.05 -31.87
N GLY A 421 -13.10 40.85 -31.57
CA GLY A 421 -13.22 42.28 -31.25
C GLY A 421 -13.29 42.66 -29.75
N GLY A 422 -13.19 41.68 -28.83
CA GLY A 422 -13.24 41.93 -27.38
C GLY A 422 -11.87 42.11 -26.70
N ALA A 423 -11.17 43.23 -26.92
CA ALA A 423 -9.89 43.50 -26.26
C ALA A 423 -10.02 43.93 -24.78
N GLY A 424 -11.17 44.50 -24.39
CA GLY A 424 -11.36 45.15 -23.08
C GLY A 424 -11.37 44.22 -21.85
N HIS A 425 -11.42 42.90 -22.03
CA HIS A 425 -11.44 41.90 -20.94
C HIS A 425 -10.56 40.68 -21.26
N ALA A 426 -9.42 40.87 -21.93
CA ALA A 426 -8.59 39.75 -22.41
C ALA A 426 -8.19 38.75 -21.30
N LEU A 427 -7.86 39.23 -20.09
CA LEU A 427 -7.48 38.39 -18.95
C LEU A 427 -8.62 37.57 -18.33
N SER A 428 -9.89 37.85 -18.66
CA SER A 428 -11.01 37.02 -18.15
C SER A 428 -11.18 35.71 -18.92
N TYR A 429 -10.39 35.50 -19.98
CA TYR A 429 -10.43 34.29 -20.80
C TYR A 429 -9.27 33.35 -20.40
N PRO A 430 -9.56 32.11 -19.98
CA PRO A 430 -8.55 31.15 -19.51
C PRO A 430 -7.37 30.91 -20.45
N ALA A 431 -7.60 30.95 -21.76
CA ALA A 431 -6.52 30.77 -22.75
C ALA A 431 -5.49 31.91 -22.70
N VAL A 432 -5.95 33.15 -22.45
CA VAL A 432 -5.09 34.34 -22.36
C VAL A 432 -4.44 34.42 -20.98
N GLU A 433 -5.20 34.10 -19.93
CA GLU A 433 -4.69 34.00 -18.57
C GLU A 433 -3.54 32.98 -18.48
N LEU A 434 -3.73 31.78 -19.05
CA LEU A 434 -2.68 30.77 -19.13
C LEU A 434 -1.45 31.29 -19.88
N PHE A 435 -1.63 31.93 -21.04
CA PHE A 435 -0.52 32.49 -21.80
C PHE A 435 0.29 33.50 -20.98
N VAL A 436 -0.39 34.43 -20.28
CA VAL A 436 0.26 35.47 -19.47
C VAL A 436 0.96 34.87 -18.26
N GLU A 437 0.36 33.89 -17.59
CA GLU A 437 0.96 33.21 -16.45
C GLU A 437 2.26 32.50 -16.86
N ARG A 438 2.23 31.75 -17.97
CA ARG A 438 3.43 31.08 -18.50
C ARG A 438 4.46 32.07 -19.04
N ALA A 439 4.02 33.17 -19.65
CA ALA A 439 4.88 34.25 -20.12
C ALA A 439 5.70 34.88 -18.98
N ARG A 440 5.06 35.15 -17.84
CA ARG A 440 5.72 35.68 -16.64
C ARG A 440 6.72 34.70 -16.04
N ALA A 441 6.42 33.40 -16.10
CA ALA A 441 7.32 32.36 -15.62
C ALA A 441 8.64 32.31 -16.42
N VAL A 442 8.60 32.63 -17.72
CA VAL A 442 9.79 32.58 -18.58
C VAL A 442 10.44 33.95 -18.83
N ARG A 443 9.70 35.05 -18.63
CA ARG A 443 10.18 36.43 -18.72
C ARG A 443 9.68 37.24 -17.51
N PRO A 444 10.47 37.34 -16.43
CA PRO A 444 10.13 38.14 -15.26
C PRO A 444 9.85 39.59 -15.66
N GLY A 445 8.68 40.13 -15.29
CA GLY A 445 8.24 41.48 -15.68
C GLY A 445 7.39 41.56 -16.96
N PHE A 446 6.98 40.44 -17.54
CA PHE A 446 5.98 40.44 -18.62
C PHE A 446 4.63 40.98 -18.13
N GLU A 447 4.18 42.08 -18.72
CA GLU A 447 2.86 42.67 -18.50
C GLU A 447 2.05 42.72 -19.79
N LEU A 448 0.78 42.33 -19.70
CA LEU A 448 -0.16 42.43 -20.82
C LEU A 448 -0.63 43.88 -20.93
N ASP A 449 -0.04 44.64 -21.84
CA ASP A 449 -0.43 46.02 -22.13
C ASP A 449 -1.23 46.14 -23.44
N ALA A 450 -1.74 47.34 -23.72
CA ALA A 450 -2.54 47.63 -24.91
C ALA A 450 -1.81 47.36 -26.23
N SER A 451 -0.47 47.37 -26.25
CA SER A 451 0.33 47.18 -27.47
C SER A 451 0.47 45.70 -27.87
N ILE A 452 0.53 44.79 -26.89
CA ILE A 452 0.69 43.34 -27.14
C ILE A 452 -0.59 42.53 -26.98
N THR A 453 -1.64 43.11 -26.40
CA THR A 453 -2.92 42.42 -26.14
C THR A 453 -3.49 41.77 -27.41
N GLU A 454 -3.53 42.49 -28.53
CA GLU A 454 -4.08 41.94 -29.78
C GLU A 454 -3.20 40.85 -30.39
N ASP A 455 -1.89 40.88 -30.16
CA ASP A 455 -0.98 39.79 -30.57
C ASP A 455 -1.24 38.54 -29.74
N VAL A 456 -1.35 38.65 -28.42
CA VAL A 456 -1.64 37.51 -27.54
C VAL A 456 -3.00 36.90 -27.85
N LEU A 457 -4.02 37.73 -28.11
CA LEU A 457 -5.34 37.27 -28.54
C LEU A 457 -5.27 36.47 -29.85
N ARG A 458 -4.48 36.95 -30.83
CA ARG A 458 -4.24 36.24 -32.10
C ARG A 458 -3.53 34.92 -31.89
N VAL A 459 -2.50 34.87 -31.03
CA VAL A 459 -1.80 33.64 -30.67
C VAL A 459 -2.77 32.65 -30.05
N CYS A 460 -3.51 33.00 -28.99
CA CYS A 460 -4.44 32.09 -28.33
C CYS A 460 -5.52 31.55 -29.30
N ARG A 461 -6.02 32.38 -30.23
CA ARG A 461 -6.98 31.95 -31.27
C ARG A 461 -6.35 30.98 -32.27
N ALA A 462 -5.14 31.29 -32.76
CA ALA A 462 -4.42 30.41 -33.69
C ALA A 462 -4.11 29.04 -33.08
N LEU A 463 -4.00 28.98 -31.76
CA LEU A 463 -3.77 27.76 -30.99
C LEU A 463 -5.06 27.04 -30.56
N ASP A 464 -6.22 27.49 -31.04
CA ASP A 464 -7.55 26.93 -30.76
C ASP A 464 -7.87 26.78 -29.25
N GLY A 465 -7.21 27.57 -28.38
CA GLY A 465 -7.39 27.46 -26.93
C GLY A 465 -6.79 26.18 -26.33
N LEU A 466 -5.94 25.43 -27.04
CA LEU A 466 -5.32 24.21 -26.53
C LEU A 466 -4.25 24.56 -25.48
N PRO A 467 -4.41 24.15 -24.20
CA PRO A 467 -3.47 24.48 -23.13
C PRO A 467 -2.02 24.19 -23.49
N LEU A 468 -1.74 22.96 -23.94
CA LEU A 468 -0.36 22.55 -24.25
C LEU A 468 0.27 23.38 -25.38
N ALA A 469 -0.52 23.73 -26.40
CA ALA A 469 -0.03 24.60 -27.48
C ALA A 469 0.28 26.02 -26.98
N ILE A 470 -0.56 26.54 -26.08
CA ILE A 470 -0.38 27.85 -25.45
C ILE A 470 0.87 27.87 -24.57
N GLU A 471 1.11 26.82 -23.79
CA GLU A 471 2.32 26.70 -22.96
C GLU A 471 3.59 26.67 -23.82
N LEU A 472 3.59 25.89 -24.90
CA LEU A 472 4.70 25.83 -25.85
C LEU A 472 4.96 27.16 -26.55
N ALA A 473 3.90 27.92 -26.86
CA ALA A 473 4.04 29.25 -27.46
C ALA A 473 4.53 30.29 -26.44
N ALA A 474 4.00 30.30 -25.22
CA ALA A 474 4.39 31.24 -24.17
C ALA A 474 5.86 31.05 -23.75
N ALA A 475 6.36 29.81 -23.73
CA ALA A 475 7.77 29.51 -23.46
C ALA A 475 8.75 30.23 -24.41
N ARG A 476 8.28 30.63 -25.60
CA ARG A 476 9.09 31.31 -26.62
C ARG A 476 9.30 32.80 -26.35
N LEU A 477 8.62 33.37 -25.37
CA LEU A 477 8.79 34.78 -24.99
C LEU A 477 10.17 35.11 -24.40
N ARG A 478 11.00 34.08 -24.11
CA ARG A 478 12.42 34.24 -23.80
C ARG A 478 13.23 34.79 -24.96
N SER A 479 12.92 34.41 -26.20
CA SER A 479 13.72 34.72 -27.38
C SER A 479 12.94 35.49 -28.46
N MET A 480 11.63 35.68 -28.27
CA MET A 480 10.75 36.32 -29.25
C MET A 480 9.70 37.20 -28.58
N SER A 481 9.20 38.20 -29.30
CA SER A 481 8.04 39.00 -28.91
C SER A 481 6.72 38.28 -29.24
N ALA A 482 5.63 38.65 -28.56
CA ALA A 482 4.29 38.13 -28.85
C ALA A 482 3.87 38.40 -30.31
N THR A 483 4.27 39.55 -30.87
CA THR A 483 4.03 39.95 -32.26
C THR A 483 4.71 39.01 -33.26
N GLU A 484 5.96 38.63 -33.00
CA GLU A 484 6.68 37.69 -33.86
C GLU A 484 6.07 36.28 -33.79
N ILE A 485 5.59 35.86 -32.61
CA ILE A 485 4.87 34.59 -32.45
C ILE A 485 3.55 34.63 -33.25
N ALA A 486 2.75 35.69 -33.13
CA ALA A 486 1.49 35.86 -33.87
C ALA A 486 1.71 35.87 -35.39
N THR A 487 2.77 36.55 -35.86
CA THR A 487 3.13 36.63 -37.28
C THR A 487 3.54 35.26 -37.82
N ARG A 488 4.34 34.50 -37.07
CA ARG A 488 4.80 33.17 -37.50
C ARG A 488 3.70 32.10 -37.48
N LEU A 489 2.69 32.23 -36.62
CA LEU A 489 1.49 31.38 -36.66
C LEU A 489 0.54 31.69 -37.83
N GLY A 490 0.93 32.58 -38.75
CA GLY A 490 0.20 32.86 -40.00
C GLY A 490 -0.94 33.87 -39.86
N VAL A 491 -1.01 34.63 -38.75
CA VAL A 491 -2.07 35.61 -38.47
C VAL A 491 -1.54 37.03 -38.68
N ALA A 492 -1.16 37.34 -39.92
CA ALA A 492 -0.66 38.67 -40.28
C ALA A 492 -1.77 39.74 -40.23
N VAL A 493 -1.37 40.95 -39.82
CA VAL A 493 -2.22 42.15 -39.79
C VAL A 493 -2.62 42.52 -41.21
N GLY A 494 -3.92 42.45 -41.50
CA GLY A 494 -4.50 43.13 -42.66
C GLY A 494 -4.55 44.64 -42.39
N THR A 495 -3.42 45.34 -42.50
CA THR A 495 -3.46 46.76 -42.83
C THR A 495 -3.67 46.85 -44.33
N GLY A 496 -4.84 47.33 -44.73
CA GLY A 496 -5.21 47.48 -46.12
C GLY A 496 -4.17 48.27 -46.91
N ALA A 497 -3.52 47.58 -47.85
CA ALA A 497 -3.04 48.14 -49.09
C ALA A 497 -2.91 46.95 -50.06
N GLU A 498 -3.68 46.99 -51.14
CA GLU A 498 -3.53 46.11 -52.28
C GLU A 498 -2.09 46.22 -52.80
N THR A 499 -1.30 45.17 -52.62
CA THR A 499 -0.10 44.96 -53.45
C THR A 499 0.13 43.47 -53.59
N THR A 500 -0.11 43.00 -54.81
CA THR A 500 0.14 41.64 -55.28
C THR A 500 1.61 41.27 -55.03
N PRO A 501 1.95 40.18 -54.31
CA PRO A 501 3.33 39.72 -54.20
C PRO A 501 3.71 38.95 -55.46
N GLU A 502 4.85 39.31 -56.08
CA GLU A 502 5.50 38.47 -57.08
C GLU A 502 6.06 37.17 -56.45
N PRO A 503 6.12 36.06 -57.21
CA PRO A 503 6.63 34.79 -56.72
C PRO A 503 8.17 34.80 -56.69
N GLY A 504 8.74 35.00 -55.50
CA GLY A 504 10.20 34.98 -55.31
C GLY A 504 10.61 34.67 -53.86
N ASP A 505 11.24 33.50 -53.70
CA ASP A 505 12.09 33.03 -52.59
C ASP A 505 11.45 32.84 -51.19
N GLY A 506 10.86 31.66 -50.98
CA GLY A 506 11.05 30.83 -49.79
C GLY A 506 10.89 31.41 -48.37
N SER A 507 10.02 32.39 -48.14
CA SER A 507 9.77 32.93 -46.79
C SER A 507 9.17 31.88 -45.83
N PRO A 508 9.58 31.84 -44.54
CA PRO A 508 9.03 30.91 -43.53
C PRO A 508 7.51 31.00 -43.34
N ALA A 509 6.91 32.15 -43.66
CA ALA A 509 5.46 32.39 -43.53
C ALA A 509 4.62 31.57 -44.53
N ASP A 510 5.14 31.30 -45.74
CA ASP A 510 4.42 30.53 -46.76
C ASP A 510 4.34 29.03 -46.45
N ARG A 511 5.28 28.49 -45.67
CA ARG A 511 5.28 27.05 -45.29
C ARG A 511 4.18 26.70 -44.29
N PHE A 512 3.83 27.60 -43.38
CA PHE A 512 2.75 27.40 -42.40
C PHE A 512 1.36 27.31 -43.07
N ALA A 513 1.12 28.14 -44.10
CA ALA A 513 -0.12 28.11 -44.88
C ALA A 513 -0.22 26.87 -45.78
N LEU A 514 0.91 26.36 -46.28
CA LEU A 514 1.00 25.15 -47.09
C LEU A 514 0.80 23.86 -46.27
N LEU A 515 1.36 23.77 -45.06
CA LEU A 515 1.29 22.57 -44.20
C LEU A 515 -0.06 22.38 -43.51
N SER A 516 -0.80 23.46 -43.27
CA SER A 516 -2.19 23.42 -42.80
C SER A 516 -3.12 22.64 -43.75
N ARG A 517 -2.71 22.39 -45.01
CA ARG A 517 -3.47 21.66 -46.04
C ARG A 517 -3.03 20.19 -46.23
N GLY A 518 -1.99 19.71 -45.52
CA GLY A 518 -1.22 18.50 -45.87
C GLY A 518 -1.70 17.12 -45.37
N SER A 519 -2.70 17.01 -44.49
CA SER A 519 -3.26 15.70 -44.11
C SER A 519 -4.79 15.78 -44.05
N ARG A 520 -5.46 15.15 -45.03
CA ARG A 520 -6.93 15.17 -45.19
C ARG A 520 -7.67 14.30 -44.16
N THR A 521 -6.96 13.52 -43.35
CA THR A 521 -7.54 12.54 -42.40
C THR A 521 -7.39 12.91 -40.92
N ALA A 522 -6.59 13.94 -40.57
CA ALA A 522 -6.44 14.39 -39.19
C ALA A 522 -7.42 15.52 -38.83
N GLN A 523 -8.04 15.44 -37.65
CA GLN A 523 -8.94 16.50 -37.15
C GLN A 523 -8.24 17.88 -37.12
N PRO A 524 -8.95 19.00 -37.41
CA PRO A 524 -8.37 20.35 -37.49
C PRO A 524 -7.42 20.74 -36.35
N ARG A 525 -7.71 20.31 -35.12
CA ARG A 525 -7.00 20.71 -33.89
C ARG A 525 -5.68 19.96 -33.65
N HIS A 526 -5.53 18.73 -34.18
CA HIS A 526 -4.26 18.00 -34.16
C HIS A 526 -3.23 18.61 -35.14
N ARG A 527 -3.70 19.31 -36.19
CA ARG A 527 -2.82 20.08 -37.08
C ARG A 527 -2.19 21.26 -36.34
N THR A 528 -2.95 21.94 -35.47
CA THR A 528 -2.49 23.07 -34.66
C THR A 528 -1.36 22.67 -33.70
N LEU A 529 -1.54 21.60 -32.92
CA LEU A 529 -0.51 21.14 -31.97
C LEU A 529 0.76 20.64 -32.68
N ARG A 530 0.59 19.86 -33.77
CA ARG A 530 1.70 19.37 -34.59
C ARG A 530 2.48 20.53 -35.23
N ALA A 531 1.81 21.57 -35.72
CA ALA A 531 2.45 22.75 -36.30
C ALA A 531 3.31 23.53 -35.28
N VAL A 532 2.86 23.63 -34.02
CA VAL A 532 3.64 24.27 -32.95
C VAL A 532 4.89 23.47 -32.58
N VAL A 533 4.78 22.14 -32.50
CA VAL A 533 5.93 21.26 -32.25
C VAL A 533 6.89 21.28 -33.45
N GLU A 534 6.38 21.26 -34.68
CA GLU A 534 7.19 21.36 -35.90
C GLU A 534 7.93 22.70 -36.00
N TRP A 535 7.29 23.79 -35.59
CA TRP A 535 7.97 25.08 -35.49
C TRP A 535 9.05 25.10 -34.41
N SER A 536 8.75 24.53 -33.24
CA SER A 536 9.71 24.35 -32.14
C SER A 536 10.94 23.55 -32.59
N TRP A 537 10.73 22.53 -33.42
CA TRP A 537 11.75 21.70 -34.05
C TRP A 537 12.59 22.46 -35.09
N ASN A 538 11.95 23.28 -35.92
CA ASN A 538 12.64 24.06 -36.95
C ASN A 538 13.58 25.14 -36.37
N LEU A 539 13.38 25.54 -35.11
CA LEU A 539 14.28 26.46 -34.39
C LEU A 539 15.48 25.78 -33.73
N LEU A 540 15.53 24.46 -33.73
CA LEU A 540 16.66 23.70 -33.20
C LEU A 540 17.81 23.70 -34.20
N ASP A 541 19.04 23.76 -33.68
CA ASP A 541 20.22 23.46 -34.48
C ASP A 541 20.33 21.96 -34.77
N ASP A 542 21.30 21.57 -35.61
CA ASP A 542 21.42 20.19 -36.05
C ASP A 542 21.80 19.23 -34.91
N THR A 543 22.55 19.70 -33.91
CA THR A 543 22.92 18.90 -32.72
C THR A 543 21.74 18.69 -31.78
N GLU A 544 20.92 19.73 -31.58
CA GLU A 544 19.69 19.68 -30.79
C GLU A 544 18.63 18.80 -31.45
N ARG A 545 18.45 18.90 -32.77
CA ARG A 545 17.56 18.00 -33.53
C ARG A 545 18.03 16.56 -33.44
N ALA A 546 19.35 16.33 -33.48
CA ALA A 546 19.90 14.99 -33.33
C ALA A 546 19.63 14.41 -31.95
N LEU A 547 19.86 15.18 -30.89
CA LEU A 547 19.58 14.68 -29.56
C LEU A 547 18.08 14.50 -29.31
N ALA A 548 17.24 15.46 -29.69
CA ALA A 548 15.79 15.40 -29.48
C ALA A 548 15.13 14.19 -30.15
N ARG A 549 15.51 13.82 -31.39
CA ARG A 549 14.98 12.59 -32.02
C ARG A 549 15.58 11.32 -31.43
N ARG A 550 16.85 11.32 -31.02
CA ARG A 550 17.49 10.11 -30.48
C ARG A 550 17.05 9.81 -29.05
N LEU A 551 16.66 10.83 -28.28
CA LEU A 551 16.16 10.67 -26.91
C LEU A 551 14.84 9.89 -26.86
N THR A 552 14.07 9.84 -27.95
CA THR A 552 12.77 9.14 -27.97
C THR A 552 12.86 7.63 -27.81
N VAL A 553 14.07 7.05 -27.94
CA VAL A 553 14.32 5.63 -27.67
C VAL A 553 14.06 5.26 -26.21
N PHE A 554 14.27 6.22 -25.30
CA PHE A 554 13.98 6.09 -23.88
C PHE A 554 12.49 6.36 -23.65
N VAL A 555 11.77 5.37 -23.11
CA VAL A 555 10.34 5.46 -22.80
C VAL A 555 10.15 6.12 -21.43
N GLY A 556 10.95 5.74 -20.42
CA GLY A 556 10.92 6.31 -19.07
C GLY A 556 11.74 7.60 -18.89
N GLY A 557 12.16 8.23 -20.00
CA GLY A 557 13.20 9.26 -20.02
C GLY A 557 14.60 8.70 -19.85
N ALA A 558 15.61 9.59 -19.89
CA ALA A 558 17.02 9.21 -19.86
C ALA A 558 17.77 9.91 -18.72
N THR A 559 18.76 9.23 -18.14
CA THR A 559 19.82 9.91 -17.39
C THR A 559 20.80 10.58 -18.34
N LEU A 560 21.60 11.53 -17.85
CA LEU A 560 22.67 12.15 -18.65
C LEU A 560 23.62 11.08 -19.25
N ASN A 561 24.09 10.15 -18.42
CA ASN A 561 24.98 9.06 -18.84
C ASN A 561 24.32 8.14 -19.89
N GLY A 562 23.03 7.83 -19.72
CA GLY A 562 22.28 7.05 -20.71
C GLY A 562 22.20 7.77 -22.06
N ALA A 563 21.88 9.08 -22.05
CA ALA A 563 21.83 9.89 -23.25
C ALA A 563 23.21 9.99 -23.94
N GLU A 564 24.29 10.17 -23.18
CA GLU A 564 25.66 10.23 -23.71
C GLU A 564 26.06 8.93 -24.42
N GLN A 565 25.83 7.78 -23.78
CA GLN A 565 26.22 6.48 -24.33
C GLN A 565 25.36 6.04 -25.52
N VAL A 566 24.07 6.35 -25.51
CA VAL A 566 23.12 5.86 -26.52
C VAL A 566 22.96 6.85 -27.68
N CYS A 567 22.78 8.14 -27.39
CA CYS A 567 22.50 9.14 -28.42
C CYS A 567 23.77 9.55 -29.17
N GLY A 568 24.96 9.46 -28.56
CA GLY A 568 26.24 9.73 -29.23
C GLY A 568 26.36 11.14 -29.82
N VAL A 569 25.86 12.15 -29.10
CA VAL A 569 25.93 13.56 -29.49
C VAL A 569 27.04 14.24 -28.66
N PRO A 570 28.05 14.89 -29.27
CA PRO A 570 29.08 15.61 -28.53
C PRO A 570 28.47 16.74 -27.68
N GLY A 571 28.93 16.90 -26.43
CA GLY A 571 28.40 17.93 -25.50
C GLY A 571 26.93 17.71 -25.12
N THR A 572 26.53 16.45 -24.92
CA THR A 572 25.14 16.07 -24.60
C THR A 572 24.59 16.84 -23.40
N ASP A 573 25.41 17.11 -22.38
CA ASP A 573 25.07 17.93 -21.22
C ASP A 573 24.57 19.34 -21.60
N GLY A 574 25.33 20.06 -22.41
CA GLY A 574 24.97 21.38 -22.89
C GLY A 574 23.75 21.38 -23.83
N VAL A 575 23.64 20.35 -24.68
CA VAL A 575 22.50 20.22 -25.60
C VAL A 575 21.21 19.87 -24.83
N LEU A 576 21.26 19.00 -23.81
CA LEU A 576 20.12 18.72 -22.94
C LEU A 576 19.67 19.97 -22.19
N ALA A 577 20.61 20.75 -21.63
CA ALA A 577 20.28 22.02 -20.98
C ALA A 577 19.54 22.96 -21.95
N SER A 578 20.01 23.08 -23.20
CA SER A 578 19.32 23.88 -24.22
C SER A 578 17.92 23.35 -24.57
N LEU A 579 17.75 22.03 -24.71
CA LEU A 579 16.44 21.42 -24.97
C LEU A 579 15.45 21.64 -23.82
N VAL A 580 15.94 21.65 -22.57
CA VAL A 580 15.16 21.98 -21.37
C VAL A 580 14.76 23.46 -21.37
N GLU A 581 15.69 24.36 -21.66
CA GLU A 581 15.40 25.79 -21.80
C GLU A 581 14.35 26.06 -22.89
N LYS A 582 14.34 25.26 -23.96
CA LYS A 582 13.39 25.31 -25.08
C LYS A 582 12.09 24.53 -24.83
N SER A 583 11.91 23.96 -23.64
CA SER A 583 10.70 23.22 -23.22
C SER A 583 10.32 22.04 -24.12
N LEU A 584 11.33 21.42 -24.76
CA LEU A 584 11.16 20.15 -25.49
C LEU A 584 11.40 18.93 -24.60
N VAL A 585 12.18 19.14 -23.55
CA VAL A 585 12.55 18.16 -22.53
C VAL A 585 12.27 18.78 -21.16
N GLU A 586 11.79 17.98 -20.22
CA GLU A 586 11.65 18.36 -18.82
C GLU A 586 12.59 17.53 -17.94
N VAL A 587 12.94 18.08 -16.78
CA VAL A 587 13.78 17.40 -15.79
C VAL A 587 12.92 16.99 -14.62
N VAL A 588 12.83 15.69 -14.37
CA VAL A 588 12.11 15.09 -13.23
C VAL A 588 13.12 14.31 -12.41
N GLY A 589 13.48 14.81 -11.23
CA GLY A 589 14.59 14.27 -10.45
C GLY A 589 15.91 14.45 -11.20
N ASP A 590 16.57 13.34 -11.54
CA ASP A 590 17.80 13.27 -12.32
C ASP A 590 17.58 12.82 -13.78
N ARG A 591 16.32 12.72 -14.22
CA ARG A 591 15.95 12.22 -15.55
C ARG A 591 15.41 13.30 -16.48
N TYR A 592 15.74 13.17 -17.75
CA TYR A 592 15.26 13.98 -18.85
C TYR A 592 14.10 13.27 -19.55
N ARG A 593 12.91 13.86 -19.51
CA ARG A 593 11.67 13.31 -20.09
C ARG A 593 11.10 14.21 -21.19
N MET A 594 10.36 13.63 -22.12
CA MET A 594 9.65 14.36 -23.17
C MET A 594 8.16 14.13 -23.03
N LEU A 595 7.36 15.19 -23.16
CA LEU A 595 5.90 15.05 -23.25
C LEU A 595 5.54 14.18 -24.45
N ASP A 596 4.55 13.29 -24.30
CA ASP A 596 4.17 12.28 -25.30
C ASP A 596 3.96 12.85 -26.70
N THR A 597 3.34 14.03 -26.82
CA THR A 597 3.08 14.66 -28.11
C THR A 597 4.37 15.14 -28.79
N ILE A 598 5.36 15.58 -28.02
CA ILE A 598 6.68 15.99 -28.53
C ILE A 598 7.48 14.74 -28.88
N ARG A 599 7.47 13.75 -27.99
CA ARG A 599 8.13 12.45 -28.20
C ARG A 599 7.63 11.77 -29.47
N ALA A 600 6.31 11.73 -29.71
CA ALA A 600 5.72 11.15 -30.91
C ALA A 600 6.19 11.86 -32.19
N PHE A 601 6.21 13.21 -32.19
CA PHE A 601 6.73 13.98 -33.31
C PHE A 601 8.22 13.73 -33.57
N CYS A 602 9.04 13.73 -32.52
CA CYS A 602 10.47 13.48 -32.60
C CYS A 602 10.77 12.02 -33.03
N ALA A 603 9.93 11.06 -32.66
CA ALA A 603 10.07 9.66 -33.05
C ALA A 603 9.84 9.48 -34.56
N GLU A 604 8.87 10.19 -35.16
CA GLU A 604 8.72 10.22 -36.63
C GLU A 604 9.99 10.75 -37.31
N ARG A 605 10.62 11.79 -36.75
CA ARG A 605 11.88 12.34 -37.27
C ARG A 605 13.06 11.38 -37.11
N LEU A 606 13.03 10.49 -36.10
CA LEU A 606 14.03 9.42 -35.95
C LEU A 606 13.92 8.39 -37.09
N VAL A 607 12.69 8.01 -37.43
CA VAL A 607 12.40 7.09 -38.54
C VAL A 607 12.81 7.71 -39.89
N GLU A 608 12.45 8.97 -40.13
CA GLU A 608 12.84 9.70 -41.35
C GLU A 608 14.36 9.85 -41.49
N ALA A 609 15.09 9.96 -40.37
CA ALA A 609 16.55 9.99 -40.36
C ALA A 609 17.20 8.62 -40.63
N GLY A 610 16.42 7.52 -40.63
CA GLY A 610 16.93 6.16 -40.81
C GLY A 610 17.85 5.70 -39.67
N GLU A 611 17.76 6.32 -38.49
CA GLU A 611 18.64 6.04 -37.34
C GLU A 611 18.02 5.04 -36.35
N GLU A 612 16.75 4.68 -36.52
CA GLU A 612 15.94 3.92 -35.56
C GLU A 612 16.60 2.60 -35.12
N GLU A 613 16.95 1.72 -36.07
CA GLU A 613 17.53 0.40 -35.79
C GLU A 613 18.85 0.51 -35.00
N ARG A 614 19.75 1.40 -35.43
CA ARG A 614 21.03 1.66 -34.75
C ARG A 614 20.84 2.15 -33.33
N LEU A 615 19.87 3.04 -33.08
CA LEU A 615 19.60 3.57 -31.75
C LEU A 615 18.94 2.52 -30.85
N HIS A 616 18.04 1.71 -31.40
CA HIS A 616 17.44 0.58 -30.70
C HIS A 616 18.49 -0.44 -30.26
N ASP A 617 19.45 -0.75 -31.12
CA ASP A 617 20.58 -1.63 -30.79
C ASP A 617 21.46 -1.02 -29.70
N ALA A 618 21.83 0.26 -29.82
CA ALA A 618 22.65 0.94 -28.83
C ALA A 618 21.97 1.00 -27.45
N HIS A 619 20.67 1.31 -27.42
CA HIS A 619 19.86 1.37 -26.20
C HIS A 619 19.73 -0.01 -25.55
N SER A 620 19.43 -1.05 -26.33
CA SER A 620 19.29 -2.41 -25.81
C SER A 620 20.62 -2.95 -25.30
N ALA A 621 21.73 -2.64 -25.96
CA ALA A 621 23.06 -2.99 -25.50
C ALA A 621 23.46 -2.24 -24.21
N TYR A 622 23.08 -0.96 -24.08
CA TYR A 622 23.27 -0.18 -22.86
C TYR A 622 22.50 -0.80 -21.68
N LEU A 623 21.22 -1.08 -21.87
CA LEU A 623 20.37 -1.67 -20.83
C LEU A 623 20.78 -3.09 -20.46
N LEU A 624 21.25 -3.89 -21.41
CA LEU A 624 21.77 -5.23 -21.11
C LEU A 624 22.98 -5.15 -20.18
N ARG A 625 23.97 -4.30 -20.50
CA ARG A 625 25.13 -4.09 -19.61
C ARG A 625 24.72 -3.56 -18.25
N PHE A 626 23.72 -2.68 -18.21
CA PHE A 626 23.19 -2.14 -16.97
C PHE A 626 22.54 -3.24 -16.11
N ALA A 627 21.69 -4.08 -16.70
CA ALA A 627 21.04 -5.21 -16.02
C ALA A 627 22.06 -6.26 -15.55
N GLU A 628 23.04 -6.63 -16.38
CA GLU A 628 24.12 -7.56 -16.01
C GLU A 628 24.97 -7.04 -14.85
N THR A 629 25.24 -5.72 -14.83
CA THR A 629 25.94 -5.09 -13.70
C THR A 629 25.07 -5.11 -12.45
N ALA A 630 23.77 -4.79 -12.61
CA ALA A 630 22.84 -4.75 -11.50
C ALA A 630 22.67 -6.12 -10.84
N ASP A 631 22.57 -7.22 -11.61
CA ASP A 631 22.43 -8.59 -11.09
C ASP A 631 23.48 -8.92 -10.01
N VAL A 632 24.74 -8.57 -10.27
CA VAL A 632 25.84 -8.84 -9.34
C VAL A 632 25.69 -8.07 -8.03
N HIS A 633 25.26 -6.81 -8.10
CA HIS A 633 25.10 -5.95 -6.93
C HIS A 633 23.78 -6.19 -6.19
N LEU A 634 22.75 -6.69 -6.86
CA LEU A 634 21.50 -7.14 -6.23
C LEU A 634 21.75 -8.28 -5.25
N ARG A 635 22.79 -9.09 -5.49
CA ARG A 635 23.19 -10.20 -4.63
C ARG A 635 24.21 -9.81 -3.54
N ARG A 636 24.36 -8.51 -3.24
CA ARG A 636 25.38 -7.95 -2.33
C ARG A 636 24.83 -6.82 -1.46
N SER A 637 25.70 -6.21 -0.66
CA SER A 637 25.38 -5.10 0.25
C SER A 637 24.71 -3.87 -0.43
N GLU A 638 24.99 -3.65 -1.71
CA GLU A 638 24.52 -2.54 -2.54
C GLU A 638 23.09 -2.75 -3.10
N GLN A 639 22.42 -3.83 -2.69
CA GLN A 639 21.10 -4.26 -3.18
C GLN A 639 20.06 -3.13 -3.20
N LEU A 640 19.92 -2.34 -2.12
CA LEU A 640 18.91 -1.27 -2.05
C LEU A 640 19.17 -0.14 -3.07
N ASP A 641 20.43 0.21 -3.29
CA ASP A 641 20.80 1.28 -4.22
C ASP A 641 20.56 0.86 -5.67
N TRP A 642 20.90 -0.38 -6.01
CA TRP A 642 20.68 -0.91 -7.34
C TRP A 642 19.21 -1.20 -7.63
N LEU A 643 18.44 -1.63 -6.63
CA LEU A 643 16.99 -1.76 -6.77
C LEU A 643 16.34 -0.41 -7.12
N ARG A 644 16.70 0.68 -6.44
CA ARG A 644 16.18 2.03 -6.81
C ARG A 644 16.54 2.42 -8.23
N ARG A 645 17.78 2.15 -8.67
CA ARG A 645 18.20 2.47 -10.05
C ARG A 645 17.47 1.64 -11.09
N LEU A 646 17.15 0.38 -10.77
CA LEU A 646 16.35 -0.49 -11.64
C LEU A 646 14.88 -0.05 -11.67
N ASP A 647 14.34 0.43 -10.55
CA ASP A 647 13.00 1.05 -10.51
C ASP A 647 12.93 2.23 -11.49
N ASP A 648 13.98 3.08 -11.52
CA ASP A 648 14.06 4.24 -12.43
C ASP A 648 14.22 3.84 -13.92
N GLU A 649 14.75 2.65 -14.22
CA GLU A 649 14.95 2.12 -15.57
C GLU A 649 13.90 1.07 -16.00
N HIS A 650 12.90 0.83 -15.16
CA HIS A 650 11.89 -0.21 -15.35
C HIS A 650 11.23 -0.15 -16.74
N ASP A 651 10.68 1.02 -17.11
CA ASP A 651 10.01 1.22 -18.40
C ASP A 651 10.96 1.00 -19.59
N ASN A 652 12.23 1.37 -19.43
CA ASN A 652 13.25 1.23 -20.47
C ASN A 652 13.64 -0.24 -20.65
N LEU A 653 13.81 -1.00 -19.56
CA LEU A 653 14.08 -2.44 -19.59
C LEU A 653 12.93 -3.21 -20.23
N HIS A 654 11.71 -2.94 -19.78
CA HIS A 654 10.50 -3.58 -20.31
C HIS A 654 10.32 -3.28 -21.80
N ALA A 655 10.50 -2.02 -22.22
CA ALA A 655 10.46 -1.64 -23.63
C ALA A 655 11.57 -2.30 -24.46
N ALA A 656 12.77 -2.48 -23.90
CA ALA A 656 13.88 -3.13 -24.59
C ALA A 656 13.64 -4.62 -24.85
N VAL A 657 13.13 -5.36 -23.85
CA VAL A 657 12.77 -6.79 -24.01
C VAL A 657 11.73 -6.96 -25.11
N ARG A 658 10.63 -6.20 -25.05
CA ARG A 658 9.55 -6.29 -26.06
C ARG A 658 10.03 -5.96 -27.46
N ARG A 659 10.86 -4.92 -27.58
CA ARG A 659 11.37 -4.49 -28.88
C ARG A 659 12.29 -5.54 -29.49
N ALA A 660 13.22 -6.09 -28.71
CA ALA A 660 14.09 -7.18 -29.16
C ALA A 660 13.29 -8.42 -29.59
N ALA A 661 12.24 -8.77 -28.84
CA ALA A 661 11.34 -9.86 -29.21
C ALA A 661 10.56 -9.59 -30.51
N ARG A 662 10.12 -8.34 -30.75
CA ARG A 662 9.41 -7.94 -31.98
C ARG A 662 10.31 -7.86 -33.20
N SER A 663 11.57 -7.43 -33.04
CA SER A 663 12.55 -7.36 -34.14
C SER A 663 13.13 -8.74 -34.53
N GLY A 664 12.81 -9.79 -33.79
CA GLY A 664 13.32 -11.14 -34.01
C GLY A 664 14.70 -11.40 -33.40
N ASP A 665 15.26 -10.45 -32.64
CA ASP A 665 16.49 -10.64 -31.86
C ASP A 665 16.17 -11.35 -30.54
N THR A 666 15.79 -12.61 -30.66
CA THR A 666 15.39 -13.47 -29.53
C THR A 666 16.55 -13.69 -28.56
N ALA A 667 17.79 -13.67 -29.05
CA ALA A 667 18.99 -13.82 -28.25
C ALA A 667 19.17 -12.67 -27.25
N ARG A 668 19.05 -11.42 -27.73
CA ARG A 668 19.13 -10.24 -26.85
C ARG A 668 17.94 -10.15 -25.91
N ALA A 669 16.74 -10.50 -26.38
CA ALA A 669 15.54 -10.53 -25.54
C ALA A 669 15.69 -11.51 -24.36
N LEU A 670 16.17 -12.73 -24.61
CA LEU A 670 16.44 -13.73 -23.56
C LEU A 670 17.47 -13.25 -22.54
N ARG A 671 18.56 -12.62 -22.99
CA ARG A 671 19.60 -12.09 -22.09
C ARG A 671 19.10 -10.94 -21.22
N LEU A 672 18.38 -9.98 -21.81
CA LEU A 672 17.77 -8.88 -21.06
C LEU A 672 16.79 -9.40 -20.00
N LEU A 673 15.97 -10.37 -20.39
CA LEU A 673 15.00 -11.00 -19.48
C LEU A 673 15.72 -11.73 -18.35
N SER A 674 16.70 -12.58 -18.66
CA SER A 674 17.47 -13.32 -17.67
C SER A 674 18.20 -12.40 -16.69
N ALA A 675 18.92 -11.39 -17.18
CA ALA A 675 19.65 -10.43 -16.34
C ALA A 675 18.74 -9.57 -15.44
N SER A 676 17.46 -9.42 -15.80
CA SER A 676 16.47 -8.68 -15.02
C SER A 676 15.70 -9.57 -14.03
N THR A 677 15.95 -10.88 -14.01
CA THR A 677 15.20 -11.83 -13.17
C THR A 677 15.28 -11.49 -11.68
N GLY A 678 16.47 -11.18 -11.18
CA GLY A 678 16.65 -10.78 -9.78
C GLY A 678 15.78 -9.56 -9.44
N TYR A 679 15.82 -8.53 -10.28
CA TYR A 679 15.01 -7.32 -10.10
C TYR A 679 13.51 -7.65 -9.99
N TRP A 680 12.97 -8.44 -10.93
CA TRP A 680 11.55 -8.77 -10.94
C TRP A 680 11.12 -9.61 -9.74
N LEU A 681 11.97 -10.52 -9.27
CA LEU A 681 11.69 -11.31 -8.07
C LEU A 681 11.71 -10.44 -6.81
N LEU A 682 12.73 -9.60 -6.64
CA LEU A 682 12.85 -8.75 -5.45
C LEU A 682 11.78 -7.66 -5.38
N ARG A 683 11.24 -7.20 -6.52
CA ARG A 683 10.14 -6.23 -6.59
C ARG A 683 8.75 -6.86 -6.65
N GLY A 684 8.66 -8.19 -6.69
CA GLY A 684 7.37 -8.88 -6.82
C GLY A 684 6.67 -8.59 -8.15
N LEU A 685 7.44 -8.31 -9.21
CA LEU A 685 6.98 -8.06 -10.59
C LEU A 685 6.99 -9.35 -11.44
N ARG A 686 6.82 -10.50 -10.77
CA ARG A 686 6.86 -11.82 -11.41
C ARG A 686 5.82 -11.96 -12.52
N SER A 687 4.57 -11.57 -12.30
CA SER A 687 3.56 -11.67 -13.37
C SER A 687 3.91 -10.92 -14.65
N GLU A 688 4.56 -9.74 -14.55
CA GLU A 688 5.01 -8.99 -15.73
C GLU A 688 6.10 -9.75 -16.49
N ALA A 689 7.09 -10.24 -15.76
CA ALA A 689 8.18 -11.03 -16.32
C ALA A 689 7.69 -12.35 -16.92
N THR A 690 6.68 -13.00 -16.32
CA THR A 690 5.98 -14.17 -16.88
C THR A 690 5.33 -13.84 -18.22
N GLY A 691 4.63 -12.71 -18.33
CA GLY A 691 4.02 -12.26 -19.59
C GLY A 691 5.06 -12.07 -20.70
N LEU A 692 6.15 -11.36 -20.40
CA LEU A 692 7.27 -11.16 -21.33
C LEU A 692 7.92 -12.49 -21.76
N ALA A 693 8.17 -13.38 -20.80
CA ALA A 693 8.78 -14.68 -21.04
C ALA A 693 7.88 -15.57 -21.92
N ARG A 694 6.56 -15.57 -21.68
CA ARG A 694 5.59 -16.35 -22.46
C ARG A 694 5.56 -15.89 -23.92
N ASP A 695 5.45 -14.58 -24.15
CA ASP A 695 5.43 -13.99 -25.49
C ASP A 695 6.72 -14.30 -26.27
N LEU A 696 7.86 -14.28 -25.58
CA LEU A 696 9.15 -14.59 -26.17
C LEU A 696 9.27 -16.08 -26.51
N LEU A 697 8.89 -16.98 -25.58
CA LEU A 697 8.92 -18.42 -25.80
C LEU A 697 7.96 -18.87 -26.91
N ALA A 698 6.81 -18.22 -27.05
CA ALA A 698 5.88 -18.47 -28.15
C ALA A 698 6.48 -18.15 -29.53
N ARG A 699 7.40 -17.18 -29.61
CA ARG A 699 8.12 -16.80 -30.85
C ARG A 699 9.30 -17.72 -31.15
N ILE A 700 10.02 -18.17 -30.11
CA ILE A 700 11.19 -19.06 -30.25
C ILE A 700 10.74 -20.51 -30.57
N GLY A 701 9.66 -20.97 -29.93
CA GLY A 701 9.24 -22.37 -29.97
C GLY A 701 10.16 -23.27 -29.11
N PRO A 702 10.06 -24.61 -29.25
CA PRO A 702 10.78 -25.56 -28.40
C PRO A 702 12.26 -25.71 -28.73
N GLN A 703 12.75 -25.09 -29.81
CA GLN A 703 14.16 -25.16 -30.20
C GLN A 703 14.97 -24.12 -29.44
N VAL A 704 15.86 -24.60 -28.57
CA VAL A 704 16.75 -23.75 -27.77
C VAL A 704 17.78 -23.06 -28.69
N PRO A 705 17.92 -21.73 -28.62
CA PRO A 705 18.97 -21.03 -29.35
C PRO A 705 20.38 -21.42 -28.87
N ASP A 706 21.34 -21.55 -29.80
CA ASP A 706 22.72 -21.95 -29.49
C ASP A 706 23.36 -21.03 -28.43
N GLY A 707 23.84 -21.62 -27.33
CA GLY A 707 24.53 -20.92 -26.25
C GLY A 707 23.65 -20.04 -25.35
N LEU A 708 22.33 -20.20 -25.42
CA LEU A 708 21.33 -19.52 -24.56
C LEU A 708 20.45 -20.52 -23.80
N ASP A 709 21.04 -21.66 -23.48
CA ASP A 709 20.43 -22.78 -22.80
C ASP A 709 19.88 -22.39 -21.42
N GLU A 710 20.67 -21.69 -20.61
CA GLU A 710 20.27 -21.27 -19.27
C GLU A 710 19.22 -20.16 -19.30
N GLU A 711 19.36 -19.16 -20.18
CA GLU A 711 18.42 -18.05 -20.34
C GLU A 711 17.05 -18.55 -20.81
N TYR A 712 17.04 -19.49 -21.76
CA TYR A 712 15.82 -20.15 -22.22
C TYR A 712 15.17 -20.96 -21.09
N ALA A 713 15.96 -21.76 -20.37
CA ALA A 713 15.46 -22.58 -19.27
C ALA A 713 14.87 -21.72 -18.14
N LEU A 714 15.56 -20.64 -17.75
CA LEU A 714 15.07 -19.71 -16.74
C LEU A 714 13.74 -19.08 -17.17
N SER A 715 13.63 -18.64 -18.42
CA SER A 715 12.40 -18.07 -18.97
C SER A 715 11.23 -19.07 -18.91
N ALA A 716 11.48 -20.32 -19.31
CA ALA A 716 10.46 -21.37 -19.29
C ALA A 716 10.01 -21.71 -17.86
N LEU A 717 10.96 -21.87 -16.93
CA LEU A 717 10.67 -22.11 -15.52
C LEU A 717 9.90 -20.95 -14.89
N PHE A 718 10.21 -19.71 -15.27
CA PHE A 718 9.51 -18.52 -14.79
C PHE A 718 8.05 -18.47 -15.26
N VAL A 719 7.78 -18.90 -16.50
CA VAL A 719 6.41 -19.05 -16.98
C VAL A 719 5.67 -20.13 -16.22
N VAL A 720 6.29 -21.29 -15.97
CA VAL A 720 5.65 -22.36 -15.19
C VAL A 720 5.35 -21.90 -13.76
N TRP A 721 6.25 -21.14 -13.13
CA TRP A 721 5.97 -20.56 -11.82
C TRP A 721 4.79 -19.58 -11.86
N GLY A 722 4.67 -18.78 -12.93
CA GLY A 722 3.61 -17.78 -13.09
C GLY A 722 2.27 -18.28 -13.63
N ASP A 723 2.21 -19.35 -14.42
CA ASP A 723 0.97 -19.81 -15.08
C ASP A 723 0.59 -21.25 -14.72
N GLY A 724 1.48 -21.95 -14.02
CA GLY A 724 1.39 -23.39 -13.81
C GLY A 724 1.81 -24.22 -15.05
N HIS A 725 1.78 -25.55 -14.89
CA HIS A 725 2.17 -26.51 -15.94
C HIS A 725 1.27 -26.48 -17.20
N ASP A 726 0.03 -25.96 -17.11
CA ASP A 726 -0.96 -25.96 -18.20
C ASP A 726 -0.81 -24.79 -19.18
N ALA A 727 0.27 -24.01 -19.09
CA ALA A 727 0.55 -22.81 -19.91
C ALA A 727 0.73 -23.07 -21.42
N GLY A 728 0.48 -24.28 -21.92
CA GLY A 728 0.64 -24.65 -23.33
C GLY A 728 2.10 -24.79 -23.79
N LEU A 729 3.06 -24.78 -22.85
CA LEU A 729 4.51 -24.85 -23.09
C LEU A 729 5.14 -26.20 -22.72
N GLY A 730 4.35 -27.28 -22.63
CA GLY A 730 4.78 -28.60 -22.14
C GLY A 730 6.14 -29.10 -22.70
N PRO A 731 6.35 -29.10 -24.04
CA PRO A 731 7.63 -29.52 -24.63
C PRO A 731 8.81 -28.60 -24.27
N SER A 732 8.58 -27.29 -24.19
CA SER A 732 9.59 -26.30 -23.80
C SER A 732 9.99 -26.47 -22.32
N MET A 733 9.02 -26.78 -21.47
CA MET A 733 9.21 -27.03 -20.05
C MET A 733 9.99 -28.32 -19.78
N GLU A 734 9.60 -29.44 -20.39
CA GLU A 734 10.33 -30.70 -20.24
C GLU A 734 11.80 -30.56 -20.70
N THR A 735 12.01 -29.75 -21.75
CA THR A 735 13.35 -29.40 -22.22
C THR A 735 14.11 -28.55 -21.20
N ALA A 736 13.49 -27.50 -20.64
CA ALA A 736 14.09 -26.66 -19.61
C ALA A 736 14.47 -27.44 -18.33
N LEU A 737 13.56 -28.28 -17.82
CA LEU A 737 13.83 -29.10 -16.62
C LEU A 737 15.02 -30.06 -16.86
N ARG A 738 15.03 -30.79 -17.99
CA ARG A 738 16.15 -31.67 -18.34
C ARG A 738 17.47 -30.93 -18.49
N MET A 739 17.45 -29.70 -18.99
CA MET A 739 18.67 -28.89 -19.13
C MET A 739 19.23 -28.49 -17.78
N VAL A 740 18.38 -27.97 -16.88
CA VAL A 740 18.82 -27.56 -15.54
C VAL A 740 19.30 -28.75 -14.72
N ASP A 741 18.61 -29.89 -14.82
CA ASP A 741 18.99 -31.13 -14.13
C ASP A 741 20.30 -31.73 -14.68
N GLY A 742 20.70 -31.36 -15.91
CA GLY A 742 21.92 -31.82 -16.58
C GLY A 742 23.10 -30.85 -16.49
N LEU A 743 22.99 -29.72 -15.77
CA LEU A 743 24.05 -28.70 -15.71
C LEU A 743 25.31 -29.24 -14.98
N PRO A 744 26.47 -29.34 -15.66
CA PRO A 744 27.66 -29.96 -15.08
C PRO A 744 28.49 -29.02 -14.18
N THR A 745 28.21 -27.71 -14.20
CA THR A 745 29.00 -26.64 -13.58
C THR A 745 28.11 -25.52 -13.00
N VAL A 746 28.71 -24.51 -12.35
CA VAL A 746 28.00 -23.29 -11.92
C VAL A 746 27.31 -22.63 -13.12
N PRO A 747 25.99 -22.39 -13.08
CA PRO A 747 25.28 -21.72 -14.15
C PRO A 747 25.72 -20.27 -14.26
N ARG A 748 25.75 -19.75 -15.49
CA ARG A 748 25.83 -18.31 -15.79
C ARG A 748 24.66 -17.54 -15.18
N GLN A 749 23.51 -18.19 -14.95
CA GLN A 749 22.28 -17.63 -14.41
C GLN A 749 21.95 -18.26 -13.04
N PRO A 750 22.50 -17.77 -11.91
CA PRO A 750 22.34 -18.39 -10.59
C PRO A 750 20.90 -18.60 -10.12
N TYR A 751 19.98 -17.71 -10.50
CA TYR A 751 18.56 -17.82 -10.16
C TYR A 751 17.88 -19.08 -10.74
N VAL A 752 18.47 -19.73 -11.75
CA VAL A 752 17.90 -20.94 -12.35
C VAL A 752 17.74 -22.08 -11.33
N TYR A 753 18.67 -22.24 -10.39
CA TYR A 753 18.56 -23.26 -9.34
C TYR A 753 17.40 -22.98 -8.39
N MET A 754 17.24 -21.72 -8.00
CA MET A 754 16.16 -21.30 -7.11
C MET A 754 14.79 -21.50 -7.76
N VAL A 755 14.61 -21.01 -8.99
CA VAL A 755 13.33 -21.16 -9.71
C VAL A 755 13.05 -22.64 -10.00
N ARG A 756 14.06 -23.43 -10.36
CA ARG A 756 13.92 -24.89 -10.55
C ARG A 756 13.44 -25.61 -9.28
N ALA A 757 13.96 -25.24 -8.11
CA ALA A 757 13.55 -25.82 -6.83
C ALA A 757 12.09 -25.49 -6.50
N ILE A 758 11.67 -24.25 -6.76
CA ILE A 758 10.29 -23.79 -6.55
C ILE A 758 9.33 -24.52 -7.52
N VAL A 759 9.66 -24.56 -8.81
CA VAL A 759 8.80 -25.14 -9.85
C VAL A 759 8.68 -26.65 -9.70
N GLY A 760 9.79 -27.34 -9.46
CA GLY A 760 9.90 -28.77 -9.69
C GLY A 760 9.69 -29.67 -8.50
N GLY A 761 9.45 -29.16 -7.28
CA GLY A 761 9.21 -30.05 -6.16
C GLY A 761 10.47 -30.41 -5.34
N PRO A 762 10.33 -30.94 -4.11
CA PRO A 762 11.40 -31.72 -3.52
C PRO A 762 11.50 -33.01 -4.34
N PRO A 763 12.70 -33.56 -4.54
CA PRO A 763 12.83 -34.82 -5.26
C PRO A 763 12.17 -35.98 -4.48
N GLU A 764 11.98 -37.12 -5.14
CA GLU A 764 11.43 -38.30 -4.48
C GLU A 764 12.29 -38.71 -3.26
N ARG A 765 11.66 -39.32 -2.25
CA ARG A 765 12.37 -39.72 -1.03
C ARG A 765 13.50 -40.68 -1.38
N GLY A 766 14.70 -40.37 -0.89
CA GLY A 766 15.91 -41.16 -1.15
C GLY A 766 16.70 -40.73 -2.38
N THR A 767 16.17 -39.81 -3.20
CA THR A 767 16.97 -39.16 -4.25
C THR A 767 17.98 -38.22 -3.59
N VAL A 768 19.27 -38.49 -3.82
CA VAL A 768 20.34 -37.58 -3.44
C VAL A 768 20.41 -36.50 -4.53
N LEU A 769 20.21 -35.24 -4.14
CA LEU A 769 20.55 -34.10 -5.00
C LEU A 769 22.07 -34.06 -5.11
N GLU A 770 22.61 -34.52 -6.23
CA GLU A 770 24.03 -34.40 -6.53
C GLU A 770 24.35 -32.91 -6.76
N VAL A 771 25.02 -32.30 -5.78
CA VAL A 771 25.56 -30.95 -5.94
C VAL A 771 26.79 -31.06 -6.85
N PRO A 772 26.84 -30.33 -7.98
CA PRO A 772 27.99 -30.37 -8.88
C PRO A 772 29.30 -30.04 -8.14
N PRO A 773 30.39 -30.80 -8.38
CA PRO A 773 31.69 -30.52 -7.77
C PRO A 773 32.18 -29.10 -8.09
N GLY A 774 32.59 -28.34 -7.06
CA GLY A 774 33.08 -26.96 -7.20
C GLY A 774 32.02 -25.86 -7.18
N LEU A 775 30.72 -26.19 -7.16
CA LEU A 775 29.63 -25.22 -7.02
C LEU A 775 29.69 -24.45 -5.69
N LEU A 776 30.12 -25.13 -4.63
CA LEU A 776 30.28 -24.57 -3.28
C LEU A 776 31.56 -23.74 -3.09
N ASP A 777 32.49 -23.79 -4.05
CA ASP A 777 33.81 -23.17 -3.92
C ASP A 777 33.95 -21.87 -4.74
N ALA A 778 33.01 -21.58 -5.65
CA ALA A 778 33.13 -20.51 -6.65
C ALA A 778 32.42 -19.19 -6.27
N ASP A 779 31.25 -19.26 -5.63
CA ASP A 779 30.44 -18.08 -5.27
C ASP A 779 29.76 -18.31 -3.90
N PRO A 780 30.05 -17.50 -2.86
CA PRO A 780 29.44 -17.62 -1.53
C PRO A 780 27.91 -17.51 -1.51
N TRP A 781 27.32 -16.72 -2.42
CA TRP A 781 25.87 -16.55 -2.53
C TRP A 781 25.20 -17.83 -3.05
N VAL A 782 25.75 -18.41 -4.11
CA VAL A 782 25.27 -19.67 -4.68
C VAL A 782 25.42 -20.82 -3.68
N SER A 783 26.55 -20.84 -2.97
CA SER A 783 26.82 -21.84 -1.93
C SER A 783 25.78 -21.79 -0.80
N ALA A 784 25.44 -20.59 -0.34
CA ALA A 784 24.42 -20.41 0.68
C ALA A 784 23.03 -20.86 0.21
N LEU A 785 22.67 -20.56 -1.04
CA LEU A 785 21.39 -20.99 -1.64
C LEU A 785 21.29 -22.53 -1.72
N VAL A 786 22.35 -23.20 -2.20
CA VAL A 786 22.39 -24.67 -2.30
C VAL A 786 22.32 -25.33 -0.93
N ASN A 787 23.07 -24.82 0.05
CA ASN A 787 23.05 -25.32 1.42
C ASN A 787 21.67 -25.13 2.07
N PHE A 788 21.02 -24.00 1.83
CA PHE A 788 19.66 -23.74 2.28
C PHE A 788 18.64 -24.71 1.66
N GLY A 789 18.75 -24.99 0.35
CA GLY A 789 17.94 -26.02 -0.30
C GLY A 789 18.13 -27.41 0.31
N SER A 790 19.37 -27.78 0.65
CA SER A 790 19.67 -29.03 1.37
C SER A 790 19.00 -29.07 2.75
N ALA A 791 19.07 -27.97 3.50
CA ALA A 791 18.44 -27.85 4.81
C ALA A 791 16.94 -28.09 4.76
N PHE A 792 16.28 -27.54 3.73
CA PHE A 792 14.85 -27.74 3.50
C PHE A 792 14.49 -29.22 3.29
N LEU A 793 15.31 -29.96 2.54
CA LEU A 793 15.11 -31.41 2.34
C LEU A 793 15.34 -32.21 3.63
N GLN A 794 16.29 -31.80 4.46
CA GLN A 794 16.49 -32.42 5.77
C GLN A 794 15.27 -32.22 6.66
N ALA A 795 14.67 -31.02 6.66
CA ALA A 795 13.44 -30.74 7.39
C ALA A 795 12.28 -31.64 6.92
N PHE A 796 12.08 -31.81 5.61
CA PHE A 796 11.06 -32.72 5.05
C PHE A 796 11.26 -34.20 5.42
N ASN A 797 12.51 -34.60 5.61
CA ASN A 797 12.86 -35.95 6.04
C ASN A 797 12.84 -36.12 7.57
N GLY A 798 12.37 -35.11 8.32
CA GLY A 798 12.27 -35.14 9.78
C GLY A 798 13.61 -34.93 10.51
N ARG A 799 14.68 -34.55 9.80
CA ARG A 799 16.01 -34.30 10.36
C ARG A 799 16.19 -32.82 10.74
N LEU A 800 15.38 -32.36 11.68
CA LEU A 800 15.26 -30.95 12.04
C LEU A 800 16.58 -30.33 12.55
N GLN A 801 17.39 -31.08 13.29
CA GLN A 801 18.67 -30.59 13.82
C GLN A 801 19.73 -30.38 12.72
N GLU A 802 19.79 -31.29 11.74
CA GLU A 802 20.66 -31.13 10.57
C GLU A 802 20.21 -29.94 9.73
N ALA A 803 18.90 -29.77 9.55
CA ALA A 803 18.31 -28.63 8.86
C ALA A 803 18.68 -27.31 9.55
N GLU A 804 18.45 -27.18 10.86
CA GLU A 804 18.75 -25.97 11.63
C GLU A 804 20.24 -25.59 11.52
N HIS A 805 21.15 -26.56 11.68
CA HIS A 805 22.59 -26.31 11.55
C HIS A 805 22.97 -25.75 10.16
N GLN A 806 22.38 -26.31 9.10
CA GLN A 806 22.62 -25.84 7.72
C GLN A 806 21.99 -24.47 7.44
N VAL A 807 20.79 -24.19 7.97
CA VAL A 807 20.17 -22.85 7.85
C VAL A 807 21.03 -21.81 8.56
N VAL A 808 21.49 -22.07 9.79
CA VAL A 808 22.37 -21.15 10.54
C VAL A 808 23.66 -20.85 9.77
N ALA A 809 24.30 -21.87 9.19
CA ALA A 809 25.50 -21.67 8.37
C ALA A 809 25.20 -20.82 7.11
N SER A 810 24.04 -21.04 6.49
CA SER A 810 23.61 -20.29 5.31
C SER A 810 23.31 -18.82 5.65
N VAL A 811 22.62 -18.54 6.76
CA VAL A 811 22.39 -17.17 7.27
C VAL A 811 23.71 -16.44 7.49
N ALA A 812 24.71 -17.10 8.11
CA ALA A 812 26.02 -16.49 8.33
C ALA A 812 26.73 -16.14 7.02
N ALA A 813 26.67 -17.03 6.01
CA ALA A 813 27.26 -16.81 4.70
C ALA A 813 26.59 -15.65 3.95
N VAL A 814 25.25 -15.62 3.89
CA VAL A 814 24.52 -14.53 3.22
C VAL A 814 24.74 -13.20 3.94
N ARG A 815 24.83 -13.20 5.28
CA ARG A 815 25.14 -11.99 6.07
C ARG A 815 26.50 -11.40 5.69
N ALA A 816 27.49 -12.24 5.41
CA ALA A 816 28.81 -11.78 4.96
C ALA A 816 28.78 -11.18 3.54
N VAL A 817 27.87 -11.65 2.68
CA VAL A 817 27.67 -11.12 1.32
C VAL A 817 26.85 -9.82 1.32
N GLY A 818 25.94 -9.66 2.28
CA GLY A 818 25.09 -8.47 2.45
C GLY A 818 23.80 -8.48 1.65
N ASP A 819 23.38 -9.64 1.13
CA ASP A 819 22.08 -9.81 0.47
C ASP A 819 20.96 -9.86 1.53
N ARG A 820 20.10 -8.85 1.55
CA ARG A 820 19.03 -8.73 2.56
C ARG A 820 17.85 -9.64 2.24
N TRP A 821 17.58 -9.85 0.96
CA TRP A 821 16.42 -10.63 0.51
C TRP A 821 16.58 -12.12 0.82
N LEU A 822 17.75 -12.70 0.55
CA LEU A 822 18.04 -14.07 1.01
C LEU A 822 18.09 -14.17 2.53
N LEU A 823 18.60 -13.14 3.23
CA LEU A 823 18.57 -13.12 4.69
C LEU A 823 17.14 -13.21 5.24
N VAL A 824 16.21 -12.40 4.75
CA VAL A 824 14.79 -12.45 5.15
C VAL A 824 14.22 -13.86 4.96
N THR A 825 14.50 -14.47 3.81
CA THR A 825 14.04 -15.82 3.46
C THR A 825 14.59 -16.88 4.44
N MET A 826 15.91 -16.86 4.68
CA MET A 826 16.57 -17.86 5.54
C MET A 826 16.25 -17.65 7.03
N LEU A 827 16.14 -16.41 7.49
CA LEU A 827 15.72 -16.09 8.85
C LEU A 827 14.27 -16.53 9.12
N SER A 828 13.38 -16.39 8.12
CA SER A 828 12.00 -16.88 8.24
C SER A 828 11.96 -18.41 8.42
N ALA A 829 12.72 -19.15 7.62
CA ALA A 829 12.83 -20.60 7.77
C ALA A 829 13.49 -21.02 9.09
N LEU A 830 14.49 -20.26 9.56
CA LEU A 830 15.10 -20.50 10.87
C LEU A 830 14.08 -20.29 12.00
N ALA A 831 13.26 -19.24 11.93
CA ALA A 831 12.21 -18.98 12.90
C ALA A 831 11.19 -20.14 12.96
N ASP A 832 10.84 -20.73 11.82
CA ASP A 832 9.96 -21.92 11.78
C ASP A 832 10.61 -23.14 12.46
N LEU A 833 11.90 -23.39 12.22
CA LEU A 833 12.64 -24.49 12.87
C LEU A 833 12.77 -24.28 14.39
N VAL A 834 13.13 -23.07 14.83
CA VAL A 834 13.26 -22.73 16.26
C VAL A 834 11.91 -22.77 16.96
N THR A 835 10.81 -22.44 16.25
CA THR A 835 9.44 -22.59 16.77
C THR A 835 9.12 -24.04 17.15
N LEU A 836 9.59 -25.02 16.36
CA LEU A 836 9.41 -26.45 16.67
C LEU A 836 10.16 -26.89 17.94
N ARG A 837 11.22 -26.18 18.32
CA ARG A 837 11.97 -26.40 19.57
C ARG A 837 11.28 -25.78 20.79
N GLY A 838 10.35 -24.86 20.58
CA GLY A 838 9.65 -24.12 21.64
C GLY A 838 10.46 -22.97 22.25
N ASP A 839 11.53 -22.53 21.60
CA ASP A 839 12.34 -21.38 22.07
C ASP A 839 11.80 -20.07 21.50
N TYR A 840 10.66 -19.64 22.04
CA TYR A 840 9.93 -18.48 21.52
C TYR A 840 10.66 -17.14 21.74
N GLY A 841 11.63 -17.08 22.66
CA GLY A 841 12.48 -15.91 22.85
C GLY A 841 13.48 -15.74 21.69
N GLU A 842 14.08 -16.83 21.23
CA GLU A 842 14.94 -16.81 20.03
C GLU A 842 14.11 -16.54 18.76
N VAL A 843 12.90 -17.10 18.64
CA VAL A 843 11.96 -16.78 17.53
C VAL A 843 11.70 -15.28 17.44
N GLU A 844 11.43 -14.61 18.56
CA GLU A 844 11.20 -13.17 18.57
C GLU A 844 12.44 -12.38 18.09
N ALA A 845 13.64 -12.76 18.55
CA ALA A 845 14.88 -12.13 18.13
C ALA A 845 15.14 -12.27 16.62
N ILE A 846 14.96 -13.48 16.08
CA ILE A 846 15.10 -13.77 14.64
C ILE A 846 14.06 -12.97 13.83
N CYS A 847 12.80 -12.94 14.28
CA CYS A 847 11.74 -12.21 13.60
C CYS A 847 12.00 -10.69 13.60
N ASN A 848 12.55 -10.13 14.69
CA ASN A 848 12.91 -8.72 14.75
C ASN A 848 13.98 -8.36 13.73
N GLU A 849 15.02 -9.19 13.59
CA GLU A 849 16.05 -8.99 12.57
C GLU A 849 15.47 -9.11 11.15
N ALA A 850 14.65 -10.13 10.89
CA ALA A 850 14.02 -10.32 9.58
C ALA A 850 13.09 -9.16 9.21
N LEU A 851 12.35 -8.59 10.18
CA LEU A 851 11.48 -7.43 9.96
C LEU A 851 12.28 -6.19 9.53
N GLU A 852 13.44 -5.95 10.13
CA GLU A 852 14.29 -4.80 9.75
C GLU A 852 14.67 -4.87 8.27
N PHE A 853 15.12 -6.03 7.81
CA PHE A 853 15.51 -6.22 6.41
C PHE A 853 14.30 -6.20 5.45
N ALA A 854 13.18 -6.82 5.83
CA ALA A 854 11.97 -6.82 5.02
C ALA A 854 11.38 -5.40 4.86
N GLU A 855 11.41 -4.59 5.91
CA GLU A 855 10.98 -3.18 5.87
C GLU A 855 11.92 -2.33 4.99
N GLN A 856 13.24 -2.53 5.07
CA GLN A 856 14.20 -1.85 4.18
C GLN A 856 13.97 -2.17 2.70
N LEU A 857 13.58 -3.41 2.39
CA LEU A 857 13.27 -3.85 1.02
C LEU A 857 11.90 -3.36 0.52
N GLY A 858 11.04 -2.89 1.42
CA GLY A 858 9.64 -2.59 1.11
C GLY A 858 8.78 -3.84 0.90
N ALA A 859 9.21 -5.00 1.42
CA ALA A 859 8.59 -6.30 1.21
C ALA A 859 7.35 -6.50 2.12
N VAL A 860 6.24 -5.85 1.76
CA VAL A 860 5.03 -5.73 2.59
C VAL A 860 4.44 -7.09 3.01
N LEU A 861 4.44 -8.07 2.10
CA LEU A 861 3.89 -9.40 2.37
C LEU A 861 4.78 -10.19 3.35
N ASP A 862 6.10 -10.19 3.14
CA ASP A 862 7.05 -10.80 4.07
C ASP A 862 6.94 -10.19 5.48
N VAL A 863 6.78 -8.86 5.58
CA VAL A 863 6.53 -8.19 6.87
C VAL A 863 5.26 -8.73 7.54
N ALA A 864 4.16 -8.88 6.81
CA ALA A 864 2.91 -9.39 7.37
C ALA A 864 3.03 -10.85 7.87
N GLU A 865 3.77 -11.68 7.15
CA GLU A 865 4.03 -13.05 7.58
C GLU A 865 4.94 -13.12 8.80
N ILE A 866 6.04 -12.38 8.81
CA ILE A 866 6.98 -12.38 9.94
C ILE A 866 6.30 -11.84 11.20
N LEU A 867 5.44 -10.81 11.09
CA LEU A 867 4.60 -10.35 12.18
C LEU A 867 3.67 -11.46 12.69
N SER A 868 3.03 -12.22 11.80
CA SER A 868 2.16 -13.33 12.18
C SER A 868 2.91 -14.46 12.90
N ARG A 869 4.16 -14.76 12.49
CA ARG A 869 5.04 -15.72 13.16
C ARG A 869 5.45 -15.21 14.55
N ARG A 870 5.94 -13.97 14.65
CA ARG A 870 6.33 -13.35 15.92
C ARG A 870 5.17 -13.28 16.91
N ALA A 871 3.98 -12.92 16.44
CA ALA A 871 2.76 -12.92 17.24
C ALA A 871 2.47 -14.30 17.82
N GLY A 872 2.60 -15.37 17.02
CA GLY A 872 2.43 -16.74 17.49
C GLY A 872 3.40 -17.11 18.63
N GLY A 873 4.65 -16.68 18.54
CA GLY A 873 5.63 -16.81 19.63
C GLY A 873 5.27 -16.00 20.87
N ARG A 874 4.83 -14.75 20.69
CA ARG A 874 4.40 -13.85 21.78
C ARG A 874 3.23 -14.39 22.60
N VAL A 875 2.24 -15.00 21.93
CA VAL A 875 1.14 -15.71 22.62
C VAL A 875 1.68 -16.80 23.56
N ARG A 876 2.74 -17.51 23.15
CA ARG A 876 3.29 -18.64 23.92
C ARG A 876 4.14 -18.21 25.12
N ILE A 877 4.71 -17.00 25.10
CA ILE A 877 5.42 -16.41 26.25
C ILE A 877 4.52 -15.51 27.12
N GLY A 878 3.25 -15.34 26.74
CA GLY A 878 2.25 -14.58 27.50
C GLY A 878 2.20 -13.07 27.21
N ASP A 879 2.79 -12.61 26.11
CA ASP A 879 2.67 -11.22 25.64
C ASP A 879 1.47 -11.05 24.70
N ASP A 880 0.27 -11.05 25.27
CA ASP A 880 -0.98 -10.92 24.51
C ASP A 880 -1.15 -9.54 23.87
N ALA A 881 -0.59 -8.49 24.48
CA ALA A 881 -0.68 -7.14 23.94
C ALA A 881 0.16 -7.01 22.66
N GLY A 882 1.43 -7.46 22.70
CA GLY A 882 2.31 -7.47 21.54
C GLY A 882 1.83 -8.43 20.45
N ALA A 883 1.31 -9.60 20.82
CA ALA A 883 0.74 -10.55 19.85
C ALA A 883 -0.46 -9.98 19.09
N ARG A 884 -1.40 -9.34 19.80
CA ARG A 884 -2.57 -8.70 19.19
C ARG A 884 -2.15 -7.58 18.24
N ALA A 885 -1.23 -6.72 18.66
CA ALA A 885 -0.72 -5.62 17.83
C ALA A 885 -0.07 -6.14 16.53
N ASP A 886 0.71 -7.22 16.61
CA ASP A 886 1.35 -7.82 15.45
C ASP A 886 0.33 -8.45 14.48
N TYR A 887 -0.64 -9.23 14.98
CA TYR A 887 -1.69 -9.80 14.12
C TYR A 887 -2.57 -8.72 13.47
N GLU A 888 -2.92 -7.67 14.19
CA GLU A 888 -3.68 -6.55 13.64
C GLU A 888 -2.90 -5.80 12.55
N ARG A 889 -1.59 -5.57 12.79
CA ARG A 889 -0.70 -4.98 11.79
C ARG A 889 -0.54 -5.89 10.57
N ALA A 890 -0.35 -7.20 10.77
CA ALA A 890 -0.28 -8.19 9.70
C ALA A 890 -1.57 -8.22 8.87
N ALA A 891 -2.74 -8.27 9.52
CA ALA A 891 -4.04 -8.23 8.85
C ALA A 891 -4.23 -6.92 8.06
N ALA A 892 -3.80 -5.78 8.62
CA ALA A 892 -3.86 -4.51 7.91
C ALA A 892 -2.98 -4.52 6.66
N LEU A 893 -1.73 -4.99 6.76
CA LEU A 893 -0.78 -5.09 5.64
C LEU A 893 -1.26 -6.07 4.56
N ALA A 894 -1.67 -7.29 4.94
CA ALA A 894 -2.19 -8.30 4.02
C ALA A 894 -3.45 -7.80 3.27
N ARG A 895 -4.36 -7.12 3.99
CA ARG A 895 -5.51 -6.46 3.37
C ARG A 895 -5.07 -5.36 2.41
N ARG A 896 -4.02 -4.59 2.75
CA ARG A 896 -3.47 -3.56 1.83
C ARG A 896 -2.94 -4.18 0.55
N ALA A 897 -2.29 -5.33 0.66
CA ALA A 897 -1.59 -6.00 -0.42
C ALA A 897 -2.49 -6.92 -1.26
N GLY A 898 -3.77 -7.09 -0.89
CA GLY A 898 -4.69 -8.01 -1.59
C GLY A 898 -4.27 -9.48 -1.44
N ALA A 899 -3.76 -9.86 -0.25
CA ALA A 899 -3.30 -11.20 0.08
C ALA A 899 -4.28 -11.87 1.08
N PRO A 900 -5.39 -12.45 0.59
CA PRO A 900 -6.43 -13.01 1.46
C PRO A 900 -5.94 -14.20 2.31
N GLU A 901 -4.94 -14.96 1.85
CA GLU A 901 -4.38 -16.09 2.58
C GLU A 901 -3.61 -15.63 3.82
N ILE A 902 -2.77 -14.60 3.68
CA ILE A 902 -2.03 -14.01 4.81
C ILE A 902 -3.01 -13.31 5.77
N LEU A 903 -4.07 -12.69 5.24
CA LEU A 903 -5.15 -12.13 6.05
C LEU A 903 -5.86 -13.21 6.88
N ALA A 904 -6.17 -14.36 6.28
CA ALA A 904 -6.77 -15.50 6.95
C ALA A 904 -5.86 -16.05 8.07
N ILE A 905 -4.54 -16.10 7.85
CA ILE A 905 -3.56 -16.51 8.88
C ILE A 905 -3.56 -15.54 10.07
N ALA A 906 -3.63 -14.23 9.82
CA ALA A 906 -3.71 -13.23 10.88
C ALA A 906 -5.03 -13.33 11.68
N HIS A 907 -6.17 -13.53 11.01
CA HIS A 907 -7.45 -13.76 11.68
C HIS A 907 -7.51 -15.09 12.43
N LEU A 908 -6.88 -16.16 11.90
CA LEU A 908 -6.67 -17.41 12.62
C LEU A 908 -5.90 -17.15 13.93
N GLY A 909 -4.82 -16.37 13.89
CA GLY A 909 -4.05 -15.99 15.07
C GLY A 909 -4.88 -15.27 16.13
N LEU A 910 -5.64 -14.25 15.72
CA LEU A 910 -6.57 -13.52 16.61
C LEU A 910 -7.66 -14.43 17.19
N GLY A 911 -8.16 -15.38 16.39
CA GLY A 911 -9.14 -16.36 16.84
C GLY A 911 -8.56 -17.35 17.86
N GLU A 912 -7.31 -17.80 17.66
CA GLU A 912 -6.59 -18.65 18.61
C GLU A 912 -6.37 -17.91 19.94
N MET A 913 -6.00 -16.63 19.91
CA MET A 913 -5.93 -15.81 21.11
C MET A 913 -7.28 -15.75 21.83
N ALA A 914 -8.37 -15.45 21.13
CA ALA A 914 -9.71 -15.43 21.73
C ALA A 914 -10.09 -16.79 22.34
N ARG A 915 -9.75 -17.89 21.66
CA ARG A 915 -10.02 -19.26 22.14
C ARG A 915 -9.25 -19.55 23.43
N LEU A 916 -7.97 -19.20 23.51
CA LEU A 916 -7.13 -19.40 24.70
C LEU A 916 -7.62 -18.57 25.89
N HIS A 917 -8.24 -17.41 25.64
CA HIS A 917 -8.89 -16.59 26.67
C HIS A 917 -10.29 -17.09 27.08
N GLY A 918 -10.84 -18.07 26.37
CA GLY A 918 -12.18 -18.62 26.64
C GLY A 918 -13.33 -17.95 25.89
N ASP A 919 -13.05 -16.96 25.02
CA ASP A 919 -14.06 -16.26 24.21
C ASP A 919 -14.43 -17.07 22.96
N LEU A 920 -15.00 -18.27 23.16
CA LEU A 920 -15.24 -19.24 22.09
C LEU A 920 -16.15 -18.74 20.97
N GLY A 921 -17.10 -17.85 21.28
CA GLY A 921 -17.99 -17.23 20.28
C GLY A 921 -17.23 -16.29 19.33
N VAL A 922 -16.31 -15.48 19.88
CA VAL A 922 -15.45 -14.58 19.08
C VAL A 922 -14.45 -15.41 18.27
N ALA A 923 -13.86 -16.43 18.88
CA ALA A 923 -12.94 -17.34 18.20
C ALA A 923 -13.61 -18.02 16.99
N ARG A 924 -14.80 -18.59 17.17
CA ARG A 924 -15.55 -19.25 16.08
C ARG A 924 -15.87 -18.27 14.96
N ALA A 925 -16.32 -17.06 15.27
CA ALA A 925 -16.61 -16.04 14.26
C ALA A 925 -15.35 -15.64 13.46
N LEU A 926 -14.19 -15.51 14.12
CA LEU A 926 -12.91 -15.23 13.46
C LEU A 926 -12.44 -16.39 12.58
N PHE A 927 -12.61 -17.63 13.01
CA PHE A 927 -12.25 -18.81 12.20
C PHE A 927 -13.16 -18.98 10.98
N GLU A 928 -14.48 -18.76 11.14
CA GLU A 928 -15.42 -18.80 10.01
C GLU A 928 -15.13 -17.68 9.02
N LYS A 929 -14.77 -16.49 9.50
CA LYS A 929 -14.32 -15.37 8.65
C LYS A 929 -13.05 -15.72 7.90
N ALA A 930 -12.02 -16.22 8.58
CA ALA A 930 -10.76 -16.62 7.95
C ALA A 930 -10.97 -17.74 6.91
N LEU A 931 -11.88 -18.67 7.17
CA LEU A 931 -12.23 -19.73 6.21
C LEU A 931 -12.90 -19.18 4.95
N ALA A 932 -13.74 -18.14 5.09
CA ALA A 932 -14.34 -17.46 3.96
C ALA A 932 -13.34 -16.64 3.14
N GLU A 933 -12.23 -16.20 3.75
CA GLU A 933 -11.13 -15.50 3.08
C GLU A 933 -10.22 -16.46 2.29
N CYS A 934 -10.13 -17.74 2.67
CA CYS A 934 -9.39 -18.78 1.93
C CYS A 934 -10.12 -19.24 0.65
N THR A 935 -10.23 -18.35 -0.34
CA THR A 935 -10.96 -18.61 -1.60
C THR A 935 -10.12 -19.26 -2.70
N ALA A 936 -8.79 -19.18 -2.62
CA ALA A 936 -7.89 -19.72 -3.62
C ALA A 936 -7.53 -21.18 -3.35
N ASP A 937 -7.29 -21.95 -4.41
CA ASP A 937 -6.68 -23.28 -4.32
C ASP A 937 -5.15 -23.11 -4.40
N SER A 938 -4.60 -22.52 -3.32
CA SER A 938 -3.17 -22.41 -3.10
C SER A 938 -2.70 -23.23 -1.90
N TYR A 939 -1.42 -23.62 -1.88
CA TYR A 939 -0.89 -24.36 -0.74
C TYR A 939 -0.99 -23.57 0.56
N ALA A 940 -0.69 -22.26 0.56
CA ALA A 940 -0.88 -21.40 1.73
C ALA A 940 -2.35 -21.37 2.19
N ALA A 941 -3.30 -21.32 1.25
CA ALA A 941 -4.72 -21.39 1.56
C ALA A 941 -5.12 -22.77 2.12
N GLU A 942 -4.54 -23.86 1.62
CA GLU A 942 -4.76 -25.22 2.13
C GLU A 942 -4.19 -25.41 3.54
N GLU A 943 -2.97 -24.95 3.81
CA GLU A 943 -2.38 -24.95 5.15
C GLU A 943 -3.27 -24.16 6.12
N ALA A 944 -3.66 -22.93 5.74
CA ALA A 944 -4.56 -22.11 6.52
C ALA A 944 -5.90 -22.82 6.78
N ARG A 945 -6.51 -23.44 5.75
CA ARG A 945 -7.74 -24.24 5.86
C ARG A 945 -7.59 -25.40 6.85
N VAL A 946 -6.50 -26.16 6.76
CA VAL A 946 -6.22 -27.27 7.69
C VAL A 946 -6.13 -26.75 9.13
N ARG A 947 -5.38 -25.66 9.35
CA ARG A 947 -5.24 -25.05 10.67
C ARG A 947 -6.57 -24.53 11.22
N LEU A 948 -7.41 -23.94 10.37
CA LEU A 948 -8.75 -23.50 10.72
C LEU A 948 -9.67 -24.66 11.07
N PHE A 949 -9.62 -25.77 10.32
CA PHE A 949 -10.37 -26.99 10.66
C PHE A 949 -9.93 -27.57 12.00
N LEU A 950 -8.62 -27.62 12.27
CA LEU A 950 -8.09 -28.04 13.56
C LEU A 950 -8.61 -27.13 14.69
N ALA A 951 -8.56 -25.82 14.51
CA ALA A 951 -9.01 -24.82 15.49
C ALA A 951 -10.52 -24.95 15.80
N LEU A 952 -11.36 -25.12 14.77
CA LEU A 952 -12.79 -25.40 14.91
C LEU A 952 -13.05 -26.74 15.62
N GLY A 953 -12.25 -27.76 15.30
CA GLY A 953 -12.27 -29.04 16.00
C GLY A 953 -11.95 -28.92 17.49
N TRP A 954 -10.96 -28.09 17.86
CA TRP A 954 -10.63 -27.82 19.26
C TRP A 954 -11.76 -27.08 19.99
N ILE A 955 -12.43 -26.11 19.36
CA ILE A 955 -13.62 -25.46 19.93
C ILE A 955 -14.71 -26.50 20.22
N ALA A 956 -15.01 -27.38 19.26
CA ALA A 956 -16.01 -28.43 19.45
C ALA A 956 -15.65 -29.38 20.60
N GLN A 957 -14.36 -29.74 20.76
CA GLN A 957 -13.90 -30.54 21.90
C GLN A 957 -14.05 -29.81 23.24
N MET A 958 -13.76 -28.52 23.31
CA MET A 958 -13.97 -27.70 24.51
C MET A 958 -15.47 -27.60 24.86
N GLY A 959 -16.35 -27.66 23.86
CA GLY A 959 -17.80 -27.78 24.01
C GLY A 959 -18.32 -29.20 24.27
N ASN A 960 -17.44 -30.19 24.36
CA ASN A 960 -17.76 -31.62 24.53
C ASN A 960 -18.63 -32.22 23.40
N ASP A 961 -18.55 -31.68 22.17
CA ASP A 961 -19.20 -32.23 20.97
C ASP A 961 -18.20 -33.09 20.16
N ALA A 962 -18.19 -34.39 20.46
CA ALA A 962 -17.28 -35.33 19.80
C ALA A 962 -17.59 -35.53 18.30
N ALA A 963 -18.86 -35.37 17.90
CA ALA A 963 -19.28 -35.59 16.51
C ALA A 963 -18.83 -34.42 15.63
N GLU A 964 -19.05 -33.18 16.07
CA GLU A 964 -18.58 -31.98 15.38
C GLU A 964 -17.04 -31.95 15.34
N ALA A 965 -16.36 -32.26 16.45
CA ALA A 965 -14.91 -32.33 16.50
C ALA A 965 -14.32 -33.35 15.51
N LEU A 966 -14.90 -34.56 15.44
CA LEU A 966 -14.46 -35.60 14.51
C LEU A 966 -14.71 -35.19 13.06
N ALA A 967 -15.82 -34.52 12.76
CA ALA A 967 -16.12 -34.02 11.41
C ALA A 967 -15.07 -33.01 10.94
N TRP A 968 -14.68 -32.05 11.79
CA TRP A 968 -13.63 -31.08 11.46
C TRP A 968 -12.25 -31.72 11.27
N HIS A 969 -11.83 -32.61 12.18
CA HIS A 969 -10.54 -33.28 12.06
C HIS A 969 -10.46 -34.24 10.87
N ARG A 970 -11.58 -34.84 10.44
CA ARG A 970 -11.66 -35.62 9.18
C ARG A 970 -11.47 -34.74 7.95
N ARG A 971 -12.04 -33.53 7.93
CA ARG A 971 -11.82 -32.56 6.85
C ARG A 971 -10.36 -32.14 6.79
N ALA A 972 -9.74 -31.86 7.94
CA ALA A 972 -8.32 -31.57 8.04
C ALA A 972 -7.45 -32.70 7.48
N LEU A 973 -7.73 -33.96 7.86
CA LEU A 973 -6.98 -35.10 7.32
C LEU A 973 -7.15 -35.25 5.81
N ALA A 974 -8.36 -35.11 5.29
CA ALA A 974 -8.63 -35.27 3.86
C ALA A 974 -7.81 -34.29 2.99
N THR A 975 -7.58 -33.08 3.48
CA THR A 975 -6.69 -32.11 2.84
C THR A 975 -5.23 -32.56 2.94
N VAL A 976 -4.72 -32.86 4.14
CA VAL A 976 -3.30 -33.23 4.37
C VAL A 976 -2.86 -34.50 3.62
N VAL A 977 -3.76 -35.47 3.43
CA VAL A 977 -3.46 -36.74 2.71
C VAL A 977 -3.01 -36.49 1.26
N SER A 978 -3.41 -35.36 0.68
CA SER A 978 -3.08 -34.98 -0.70
C SER A 978 -1.66 -34.41 -0.85
N ASP A 979 -1.09 -33.83 0.22
CA ASP A 979 0.05 -32.89 0.11
C ASP A 979 1.33 -33.31 0.85
N ARG A 980 1.32 -34.48 1.50
CA ARG A 980 2.49 -35.10 2.18
C ARG A 980 3.15 -34.23 3.27
N ASP A 981 2.45 -33.26 3.84
CA ASP A 981 2.94 -32.45 4.97
C ASP A 981 2.83 -33.23 6.29
N LEU A 982 3.96 -33.77 6.77
CA LEU A 982 4.01 -34.58 7.99
C LEU A 982 3.80 -33.74 9.27
N SER A 983 4.12 -32.44 9.24
CA SER A 983 3.95 -31.57 10.39
C SER A 983 2.47 -31.29 10.64
N LEU A 984 1.72 -30.96 9.59
CA LEU A 984 0.25 -30.82 9.67
C LEU A 984 -0.41 -32.15 10.02
N ALA A 985 0.06 -33.27 9.45
CA ALA A 985 -0.46 -34.60 9.78
C ALA A 985 -0.28 -34.93 11.28
N ALA A 986 0.83 -34.52 11.89
CA ALA A 986 1.04 -34.68 13.32
C ALA A 986 0.01 -33.91 14.16
N ARG A 987 -0.33 -32.68 13.76
CA ARG A 987 -1.36 -31.87 14.45
C ARG A 987 -2.76 -32.48 14.32
N VAL A 988 -3.06 -33.10 13.17
CA VAL A 988 -4.30 -33.88 12.99
C VAL A 988 -4.33 -35.09 13.91
N ALA A 989 -3.21 -35.80 14.07
CA ALA A 989 -3.11 -36.92 15.01
C ALA A 989 -3.39 -36.49 16.46
N GLU A 990 -2.86 -35.33 16.87
CA GLU A 990 -3.12 -34.72 18.19
C GLU A 990 -4.60 -34.33 18.36
N GLY A 991 -5.21 -33.72 17.34
CA GLY A 991 -6.64 -33.42 17.32
C GLY A 991 -7.50 -34.68 17.50
N LEU A 992 -7.18 -35.76 16.78
CA LEU A 992 -7.87 -37.05 16.90
C LEU A 992 -7.63 -37.73 18.25
N ALA A 993 -6.45 -37.57 18.85
CA ALA A 993 -6.19 -38.01 20.21
C ALA A 993 -7.14 -37.31 21.21
N GLY A 994 -7.39 -36.00 21.01
CA GLY A 994 -8.41 -35.27 21.78
C GLY A 994 -9.82 -35.85 21.62
N VAL A 995 -10.22 -36.25 20.41
CA VAL A 995 -11.52 -36.91 20.17
C VAL A 995 -11.61 -38.29 20.85
N ALA A 996 -10.52 -39.06 20.86
CA ALA A 996 -10.46 -40.34 21.57
C ALA A 996 -10.73 -40.18 23.07
N LEU A 997 -10.17 -39.13 23.67
CA LEU A 997 -10.38 -38.82 25.08
C LEU A 997 -11.82 -38.39 25.40
N LEU A 998 -12.58 -37.83 24.44
CA LEU A 998 -14.02 -37.59 24.65
C LEU A 998 -14.84 -38.88 24.78
N HIS A 999 -14.30 -40.01 24.31
CA HIS A 999 -14.88 -41.34 24.45
C HIS A 999 -14.17 -42.17 25.53
N ASP A 1000 -13.33 -41.53 26.36
CA ASP A 1000 -12.49 -42.15 27.39
C ASP A 1000 -11.53 -43.26 26.85
N ASP A 1001 -11.21 -43.24 25.56
CA ASP A 1001 -10.23 -44.15 24.95
C ASP A 1001 -8.79 -43.60 25.09
N GLY A 1002 -8.25 -43.71 26.31
CA GLY A 1002 -6.91 -43.26 26.65
C GLY A 1002 -5.81 -43.97 25.85
N GLU A 1003 -5.92 -45.29 25.62
CA GLU A 1003 -4.90 -46.05 24.89
C GLU A 1003 -4.76 -45.55 23.45
N ARG A 1004 -5.89 -45.30 22.77
CA ARG A 1004 -5.86 -44.75 21.41
C ARG A 1004 -5.32 -43.32 21.37
N ALA A 1005 -5.65 -42.51 22.38
CA ALA A 1005 -5.10 -41.16 22.49
C ALA A 1005 -3.57 -41.18 22.66
N ALA A 1006 -3.02 -42.01 23.55
CA ALA A 1006 -1.58 -42.17 23.73
C ALA A 1006 -0.88 -42.65 22.44
N LEU A 1007 -1.49 -43.62 21.74
CA LEU A 1007 -0.97 -44.13 20.48
C LEU A 1007 -0.89 -43.03 19.40
N LEU A 1008 -1.95 -42.24 19.24
CA LEU A 1008 -2.03 -41.15 18.27
C LEU A 1008 -1.04 -40.02 18.58
N LEU A 1009 -0.80 -39.70 19.86
CA LEU A 1009 0.24 -38.76 20.27
C LEU A 1009 1.65 -39.26 19.91
N GLY A 1010 1.90 -40.56 20.08
CA GLY A 1010 3.15 -41.20 19.65
C GLY A 1010 3.34 -41.17 18.13
N VAL A 1011 2.27 -41.41 17.37
CA VAL A 1011 2.27 -41.27 15.90
C VAL A 1011 2.56 -39.82 15.50
N GLY A 1012 1.91 -38.83 16.12
CA GLY A 1012 2.16 -37.41 15.86
C GLY A 1012 3.63 -37.03 16.08
N THR A 1013 4.24 -37.53 17.15
CA THR A 1013 5.66 -37.29 17.46
C THR A 1013 6.59 -37.90 16.42
N ALA A 1014 6.32 -39.12 15.96
CA ALA A 1014 7.12 -39.75 14.90
C ALA A 1014 6.96 -39.06 13.54
N LEU A 1015 5.78 -38.53 13.22
CA LEU A 1015 5.54 -37.76 12.00
C LEU A 1015 6.29 -36.42 12.03
N ARG A 1016 6.28 -35.73 13.17
CA ARG A 1016 6.94 -34.43 13.36
C ARG A 1016 8.46 -34.54 13.52
N GLY A 1017 8.95 -35.66 14.06
CA GLY A 1017 10.34 -35.85 14.47
C GLY A 1017 10.68 -35.31 15.87
N SER A 1018 9.71 -34.70 16.56
CA SER A 1018 9.85 -34.16 17.91
C SER A 1018 8.50 -34.15 18.65
N ALA A 1019 8.54 -34.07 19.98
CA ALA A 1019 7.34 -33.92 20.79
C ALA A 1019 6.72 -32.52 20.61
N PRO A 1020 5.39 -32.36 20.79
CA PRO A 1020 4.71 -31.07 20.70
C PRO A 1020 5.03 -30.14 21.89
N ILE A 1021 6.21 -29.53 21.87
CA ILE A 1021 6.67 -28.60 22.91
C ILE A 1021 5.89 -27.29 22.82
N GLY A 1022 5.40 -26.81 23.97
CA GLY A 1022 4.73 -25.51 24.11
C GLY A 1022 3.29 -25.46 23.58
N ASP A 1023 2.75 -26.55 23.01
CA ASP A 1023 1.37 -26.57 22.52
C ASP A 1023 0.36 -26.84 23.66
N PRO A 1024 -0.54 -25.88 23.97
CA PRO A 1024 -1.46 -26.00 25.11
C PRO A 1024 -2.52 -27.09 24.89
N ASP A 1025 -2.92 -27.36 23.65
CA ASP A 1025 -3.91 -28.40 23.36
C ASP A 1025 -3.27 -29.78 23.47
N ALA A 1026 -2.07 -29.97 22.91
CA ALA A 1026 -1.34 -31.22 23.07
C ALA A 1026 -1.02 -31.51 24.54
N ALA A 1027 -0.57 -30.51 25.30
CA ALA A 1027 -0.32 -30.65 26.74
C ALA A 1027 -1.58 -31.05 27.52
N ARG A 1028 -2.74 -30.46 27.19
CA ARG A 1028 -4.04 -30.83 27.78
C ARG A 1028 -4.42 -32.28 27.47
N VAL A 1029 -4.25 -32.71 26.22
CA VAL A 1029 -4.53 -34.09 25.79
C VAL A 1029 -3.61 -35.08 26.51
N VAL A 1030 -2.29 -34.80 26.58
CA VAL A 1030 -1.31 -35.62 27.31
C VAL A 1030 -1.69 -35.74 28.78
N ALA A 1031 -2.00 -34.62 29.45
CA ALA A 1031 -2.36 -34.62 30.87
C ALA A 1031 -3.61 -35.47 31.16
N ARG A 1032 -4.67 -35.34 30.34
CA ARG A 1032 -5.88 -36.15 30.48
C ARG A 1032 -5.63 -37.63 30.16
N CYS A 1033 -4.79 -37.92 29.18
CA CYS A 1033 -4.41 -39.29 28.83
C CYS A 1033 -3.67 -39.99 29.99
N ARG A 1034 -2.69 -39.31 30.59
CA ARG A 1034 -1.97 -39.79 31.78
C ARG A 1034 -2.90 -39.98 32.99
N ALA A 1035 -3.88 -39.09 33.17
CA ALA A 1035 -4.86 -39.23 34.24
C ALA A 1035 -5.76 -40.48 34.07
N LEU A 1036 -6.06 -40.90 32.84
CA LEU A 1036 -6.86 -42.09 32.56
C LEU A 1036 -6.08 -43.40 32.64
N LEU A 1037 -4.84 -43.43 32.12
CA LEU A 1037 -4.03 -44.65 31.98
C LEU A 1037 -3.02 -44.87 33.10
N GLY A 1038 -2.58 -43.80 33.77
CA GLY A 1038 -1.35 -43.79 34.57
C GLY A 1038 -0.09 -43.67 33.70
N ASP A 1039 0.98 -43.12 34.27
CA ASP A 1039 2.21 -42.76 33.53
C ASP A 1039 2.86 -43.95 32.81
N GLY A 1040 2.97 -45.12 33.46
CA GLY A 1040 3.64 -46.28 32.87
C GLY A 1040 2.93 -46.89 31.66
N VAL A 1041 1.59 -46.94 31.67
CA VAL A 1041 0.80 -47.45 30.53
C VAL A 1041 0.77 -46.42 29.42
N TYR A 1042 0.68 -45.13 29.76
CA TYR A 1042 0.80 -44.05 28.79
C TYR A 1042 2.14 -44.10 28.05
N ASP A 1043 3.27 -44.20 28.75
CA ASP A 1043 4.60 -44.16 28.15
C ASP A 1043 4.82 -45.37 27.21
N ASP A 1044 4.39 -46.59 27.59
CA ASP A 1044 4.49 -47.80 26.74
C ASP A 1044 3.66 -47.68 25.44
N VAL A 1045 2.40 -47.23 25.56
CA VAL A 1045 1.51 -47.08 24.40
C VAL A 1045 1.94 -45.93 23.49
N TYR A 1046 2.42 -44.83 24.06
CA TYR A 1046 3.01 -43.70 23.34
C TYR A 1046 4.25 -44.15 22.56
N GLU A 1047 5.17 -44.89 23.20
CA GLU A 1047 6.38 -45.39 22.55
C GLU A 1047 6.03 -46.37 21.42
N ARG A 1048 5.04 -47.23 21.60
CA ARG A 1048 4.51 -48.10 20.53
C ARG A 1048 4.05 -47.30 19.32
N GLY A 1049 3.37 -46.17 19.53
CA GLY A 1049 2.96 -45.25 18.45
C GLY A 1049 4.14 -44.65 17.70
N THR A 1050 5.21 -44.27 18.41
CA THR A 1050 6.43 -43.75 17.79
C THR A 1050 7.15 -44.81 16.93
N ARG A 1051 7.27 -46.05 17.42
CA ARG A 1051 7.95 -47.17 16.73
C ARG A 1051 7.19 -47.65 15.48
N LEU A 1052 5.86 -47.77 15.56
CA LEU A 1052 4.99 -48.18 14.45
C LEU A 1052 5.21 -47.35 13.18
N THR A 1053 5.47 -46.06 13.36
CA THR A 1053 5.72 -45.12 12.26
C THR A 1053 7.18 -45.17 11.83
N ALA A 1054 8.14 -45.20 12.77
CA ALA A 1054 9.57 -45.25 12.47
C ALA A 1054 9.98 -46.48 11.63
N GLU A 1055 9.52 -47.69 12.00
CA GLU A 1055 9.83 -48.94 11.27
C GLU A 1055 9.26 -48.93 9.85
N ARG A 1056 8.07 -48.33 9.65
CA ARG A 1056 7.44 -48.19 8.33
C ARG A 1056 8.02 -47.06 7.50
N MET A 1057 8.54 -46.00 8.13
CA MET A 1057 9.27 -44.93 7.42
C MET A 1057 10.64 -45.42 6.91
N THR A 1058 11.28 -46.38 7.58
CA THR A 1058 12.56 -46.96 7.15
C THR A 1058 12.47 -48.05 6.09
N ALA A 1059 11.30 -48.69 5.91
CA ALA A 1059 11.15 -49.89 5.08
C ALA A 1059 10.75 -49.66 3.61
N VAL A 1060 10.51 -48.40 3.18
CA VAL A 1060 9.89 -48.11 1.87
C VAL A 1060 10.93 -47.59 0.87
N THR A 1061 11.54 -48.51 0.11
CA THR A 1061 12.23 -48.22 -1.16
C THR A 1061 11.40 -48.62 -2.39
N ASP A 1062 10.27 -49.31 -2.24
CA ASP A 1062 9.36 -49.69 -3.34
C ASP A 1062 7.88 -49.54 -2.91
N ALA A 1063 7.23 -48.47 -3.37
CA ALA A 1063 5.79 -48.12 -3.27
C ALA A 1063 5.16 -47.97 -1.85
N PRO A 1064 4.34 -46.91 -1.58
CA PRO A 1064 4.02 -46.51 -0.21
C PRO A 1064 2.69 -47.06 0.33
N GLU A 1065 2.70 -47.66 1.53
CA GLU A 1065 1.63 -47.38 2.51
C GLU A 1065 2.04 -46.07 3.22
N PRO A 1066 1.50 -44.89 2.88
CA PRO A 1066 1.88 -43.67 3.59
C PRO A 1066 1.45 -43.75 5.06
N ALA A 1067 2.19 -43.12 5.96
CA ALA A 1067 1.80 -42.99 7.38
C ALA A 1067 0.40 -42.34 7.55
N LEU A 1068 -0.05 -41.59 6.54
CA LEU A 1068 -1.42 -41.09 6.38
C LEU A 1068 -2.48 -42.19 6.28
N THR A 1069 -2.15 -43.37 5.72
CA THR A 1069 -3.02 -44.57 5.71
C THR A 1069 -3.14 -45.18 7.10
N VAL A 1070 -2.13 -45.04 7.97
CA VAL A 1070 -2.23 -45.45 9.38
C VAL A 1070 -3.20 -44.53 10.13
N LEU A 1071 -3.11 -43.21 9.93
CA LEU A 1071 -4.10 -42.24 10.44
C LEU A 1071 -5.51 -42.53 9.89
N ALA A 1072 -5.65 -42.81 8.59
CA ALA A 1072 -6.93 -43.16 7.95
C ALA A 1072 -7.50 -44.51 8.45
N ARG A 1073 -6.66 -45.50 8.74
CA ARG A 1073 -7.06 -46.80 9.30
C ARG A 1073 -7.51 -46.66 10.76
N HIS A 1074 -6.83 -45.85 11.56
CA HIS A 1074 -7.31 -45.52 12.91
C HIS A 1074 -8.62 -44.72 12.87
N LEU A 1075 -8.85 -43.87 11.85
CA LEU A 1075 -10.14 -43.20 11.62
C LEU A 1075 -11.30 -44.16 11.28
N SER A 1076 -11.04 -45.25 10.55
CA SER A 1076 -12.07 -46.27 10.30
C SER A 1076 -12.51 -47.00 11.59
N ALA A 1077 -11.71 -46.92 12.67
CA ALA A 1077 -12.09 -47.43 13.98
C ALA A 1077 -12.92 -46.42 14.83
N PHE A 1078 -13.14 -45.20 14.34
CA PHE A 1078 -14.02 -44.18 14.95
C PHE A 1078 -15.39 -44.07 14.26
N GLY A 1079 -15.71 -44.92 13.28
CA GLY A 1079 -17.00 -44.94 12.61
C GLY A 1079 -17.49 -46.36 12.32
N GLY A 1080 -18.70 -46.68 12.81
CA GLY A 1080 -19.60 -47.59 12.12
C GLY A 1080 -20.35 -46.88 11.01
#